data_AF-A0A2V8YC45-F1
#
_entry.id   AF-A0A2V8YC45-F1
#
_cell.length_a   1.000
_cell.length_b   1.000
_cell.length_c   1.000
_cell.angle_alpha   90.00
_cell.angle_beta   90.00
_cell.angle_gamma   90.00
#
_symmetry.space_group_name_H-M   'P 1'
#
loop_
_entity.id
_entity.type
_entity.pdbx_description
1 polymer ?
#
loop_
_entity_poly.entity_id
_entity_poly.type
_entity_poly.pdbx_seq_one_letter_code
_entity_poly.pdbx_strand_id
1 'polypeptide(L)'
;MITRKEFLNSLLAIPALQGLRHFNSGVSALAGSLLTSAEDSSAARSSHRALQSLAPGAVKPDGWLGLYLAKQARQLSLHLPEVSWPFTDAYWAGEEKAESWWPWEQRGYWIDGALRCALVTGNQELLRVAQAPVDYTLSHAFPDGYLGPALCKNGKEDDPRVDNFRWPNAVFFRALAAKGEATNDPAIAAAMQKHYLSDRAPYGGSSRDVTNVEGMLWTYERTGDERLLAMAKRAWADFLLSAEPGDYESGDLHPDRVFANTPINAHGVTYIEKAKLPAILYMHTGDKEYLRFALAAQKRIFDHHMLIDGIPSTSEDYRSVTALDSHETCCISDHTWTWGYLLMATGNGVWGDRIERAFFNAGFGSIKKDWKAHQYFSCPNQMLATQNSNHAVLRHGNGWMAYRPNSGQEVACCGGNVHRIFPNYVIRMWMKDASGGLAATLYGPSQLKTEVGPAKHPIEIHEQTNYPFEEQIHFVFDSDKPVSFSWSFRIPGWCSTPSFFLNERPISLPPMHNGFARLQREFRPGDKITVHFPMKTTLSRWPDNGAGIEHGPLVYSLPIKEEWSSLVEAKWSTAQFPEWNATPASPWNYGLLGDEARILSEAQLPRKRMTEDPWADSPVSLILPMKKIKEWGLAIAPKDPNQKFTPPLPKIMAESAFADAQQIALVPYGATHLRVTVFPRIATNLSSRG
;
A
#
# COMPACT_ATOMS: atom_id res chain seq x y z
N MET A 1 -1.81 41.26 -2.28
CA MET A 1 -1.26 40.04 -2.92
C MET A 1 -1.27 40.30 -4.41
N ILE A 2 -0.09 40.48 -5.01
CA ILE A 2 0.05 40.71 -6.45
C ILE A 2 0.07 39.33 -7.12
N THR A 3 -0.69 39.15 -8.20
CA THR A 3 -0.83 37.84 -8.83
C THR A 3 0.40 37.49 -9.67
N ARG A 4 0.78 36.20 -9.74
CA ARG A 4 1.96 35.68 -10.49
C ARG A 4 2.01 36.15 -11.95
N LYS A 5 0.86 36.50 -12.54
CA LYS A 5 0.72 37.03 -13.90
C LYS A 5 1.25 38.47 -14.06
N GLU A 6 1.20 39.28 -13.00
CA GLU A 6 1.72 40.66 -13.00
C GLU A 6 3.25 40.69 -12.81
N PHE A 7 3.82 39.71 -12.12
CA PHE A 7 5.28 39.55 -11.96
C PHE A 7 5.97 39.03 -13.24
N LEU A 8 5.28 38.19 -14.02
CA LEU A 8 5.82 37.66 -15.27
C LEU A 8 5.85 38.68 -16.40
N ASN A 9 4.96 39.69 -16.37
CA ASN A 9 4.94 40.76 -17.37
C ASN A 9 6.02 41.83 -17.15
N SER A 10 6.69 41.86 -15.99
CA SER A 10 7.75 42.85 -15.71
C SER A 10 9.15 42.45 -16.21
N LEU A 11 9.31 41.29 -16.87
CA LEU A 11 10.62 40.76 -17.28
C LEU A 11 10.87 40.76 -18.80
N LEU A 12 10.02 41.42 -19.60
CA LEU A 12 10.28 41.65 -21.02
C LEU A 12 11.01 42.97 -21.25
N ALA A 13 12.33 42.99 -21.04
CA ALA A 13 13.21 43.94 -21.71
C ALA A 13 14.68 43.46 -21.74
N ILE A 14 15.17 43.23 -22.99
CA ILE A 14 16.57 43.27 -23.48
C ILE A 14 17.30 41.91 -23.69
N PRO A 15 18.03 41.73 -24.83
CA PRO A 15 18.28 40.42 -25.47
C PRO A 15 19.77 39.96 -25.55
N ALA A 16 19.95 38.77 -26.16
CA ALA A 16 21.15 38.20 -26.83
C ALA A 16 21.86 37.05 -26.07
N LEU A 17 21.76 35.78 -26.53
CA LEU A 17 22.57 35.09 -27.58
C LEU A 17 24.01 34.84 -27.08
N GLN A 18 24.65 33.66 -27.12
CA GLN A 18 24.61 32.47 -27.99
C GLN A 18 25.32 31.31 -27.27
N GLY A 19 24.95 30.06 -27.55
CA GLY A 19 25.80 28.92 -27.23
C GLY A 19 25.14 27.58 -27.56
N LEU A 20 25.70 26.89 -28.55
CA LEU A 20 25.50 25.47 -28.89
C LEU A 20 24.29 25.13 -29.78
N ARG A 21 24.52 25.38 -31.09
CA ARG A 21 24.11 24.47 -32.17
C ARG A 21 25.05 23.25 -32.16
N HIS A 22 24.50 22.04 -32.17
CA HIS A 22 24.78 20.96 -33.13
C HIS A 22 24.20 19.65 -32.60
N PHE A 23 23.16 19.14 -33.25
CA PHE A 23 23.14 17.83 -33.91
C PHE A 23 21.70 17.58 -34.39
N ASN A 24 21.48 17.76 -35.68
CA ASN A 24 20.28 17.33 -36.37
C ASN A 24 20.74 16.85 -37.75
N SER A 25 20.51 15.57 -38.07
CA SER A 25 20.11 15.08 -39.40
C SER A 25 20.31 13.57 -39.48
N GLY A 26 19.24 12.87 -39.89
CA GLY A 26 19.31 11.45 -40.20
C GLY A 26 17.96 10.74 -40.28
N VAL A 27 16.93 11.38 -40.86
CA VAL A 27 15.69 10.68 -41.23
C VAL A 27 15.33 11.05 -42.66
N SER A 28 15.37 10.07 -43.56
CA SER A 28 14.38 9.93 -44.64
C SER A 28 14.50 8.60 -45.38
N ALA A 29 13.31 8.14 -45.78
CA ALA A 29 12.99 7.12 -46.78
C ALA A 29 13.09 5.65 -46.36
N LEU A 30 11.93 5.02 -46.12
CA LEU A 30 11.31 4.15 -47.12
C LEU A 30 9.89 3.75 -46.68
N ALA A 31 8.91 4.18 -47.47
CA ALA A 31 7.54 3.67 -47.47
C ALA A 31 7.35 2.91 -48.78
N GLY A 32 6.80 1.70 -48.73
CA GLY A 32 6.44 0.95 -49.93
C GLY A 32 6.16 -0.54 -49.72
N SER A 33 4.88 -0.85 -49.47
CA SER A 33 4.14 -2.09 -49.75
C SER A 33 4.58 -3.43 -49.11
N LEU A 34 3.66 -4.08 -48.40
CA LEU A 34 2.89 -5.22 -48.94
C LEU A 34 1.81 -5.70 -47.93
N LEU A 35 0.59 -5.84 -48.45
CA LEU A 35 -0.53 -6.56 -47.85
C LEU A 35 -0.25 -8.07 -47.91
N THR A 36 -0.27 -8.77 -46.78
CA THR A 36 -0.61 -10.21 -46.69
C THR A 36 -1.05 -10.59 -45.27
N SER A 37 -2.20 -11.29 -45.22
CA SER A 37 -2.69 -12.25 -44.23
C SER A 37 -2.66 -11.88 -42.74
N ALA A 38 -3.88 -11.81 -42.17
CA ALA A 38 -4.13 -11.95 -40.75
C ALA A 38 -3.68 -13.34 -40.27
N GLU A 39 -2.48 -13.41 -39.71
CA GLU A 39 -1.99 -14.53 -38.91
C GLU A 39 -1.63 -14.01 -37.51
N ASP A 40 -2.36 -14.54 -36.53
CA ASP A 40 -2.04 -14.67 -35.10
C ASP A 40 -1.04 -13.66 -34.48
N SER A 41 -1.53 -12.48 -34.09
CA SER A 41 -0.73 -11.44 -33.43
C SER A 41 -0.49 -11.67 -31.93
N SER A 42 -0.46 -12.92 -31.46
CA SER A 42 -0.04 -13.24 -30.09
C SER A 42 1.47 -13.51 -29.97
N ALA A 43 2.26 -13.14 -30.99
CA ALA A 43 3.72 -13.08 -30.87
C ALA A 43 4.07 -12.15 -29.69
N ALA A 44 4.65 -12.74 -28.65
CA ALA A 44 4.92 -12.12 -27.37
C ALA A 44 5.65 -10.78 -27.55
N ARG A 45 4.92 -9.67 -27.39
CA ARG A 45 5.52 -8.35 -27.20
C ARG A 45 6.44 -8.46 -25.98
N SER A 46 7.72 -8.13 -26.14
CA SER A 46 8.73 -8.36 -25.11
C SER A 46 8.45 -7.50 -23.88
N SER A 47 7.71 -8.06 -22.92
CA SER A 47 7.52 -7.45 -21.62
C SER A 47 8.83 -7.54 -20.85
N HIS A 48 9.32 -6.42 -20.32
CA HIS A 48 10.57 -6.35 -19.57
C HIS A 48 10.36 -6.59 -18.06
N ARG A 49 9.15 -6.97 -17.65
CA ARG A 49 8.84 -7.33 -16.27
C ARG A 49 9.41 -8.71 -15.91
N ALA A 50 9.90 -8.84 -14.69
CA ALA A 50 10.35 -10.12 -14.15
C ALA A 50 9.18 -11.00 -13.70
N LEU A 51 8.12 -10.38 -13.17
CA LEU A 51 6.91 -11.05 -12.69
C LEU A 51 5.64 -10.37 -13.22
N GLN A 52 4.58 -11.15 -13.38
CA GLN A 52 3.27 -10.70 -13.84
C GLN A 52 2.17 -11.12 -12.86
N SER A 53 1.33 -10.17 -12.47
CA SER A 53 0.15 -10.46 -11.65
C SER A 53 -0.78 -11.45 -12.32
N LEU A 54 -1.44 -12.26 -11.49
CA LEU A 54 -2.61 -13.03 -11.90
C LEU A 54 -3.87 -12.15 -11.86
N ALA A 55 -4.92 -12.58 -12.54
CA ALA A 55 -6.21 -11.89 -12.50
C ALA A 55 -6.78 -11.89 -11.06
N PRO A 56 -7.44 -10.80 -10.62
CA PRO A 56 -8.18 -10.81 -9.36
C PRO A 56 -9.18 -11.98 -9.33
N GLY A 57 -9.16 -12.77 -8.25
CA GLY A 57 -9.97 -13.99 -8.10
C GLY A 57 -9.24 -15.29 -8.44
N ALA A 58 -8.04 -15.24 -9.06
CA ALA A 58 -7.21 -16.44 -9.27
C ALA A 58 -6.63 -17.00 -7.96
N VAL A 59 -6.36 -16.11 -7.00
CA VAL A 59 -5.98 -16.46 -5.63
C VAL A 59 -7.18 -16.19 -4.72
N LYS A 60 -7.57 -17.21 -3.95
CA LYS A 60 -8.60 -17.11 -2.92
C LYS A 60 -7.96 -17.19 -1.54
N PRO A 61 -8.26 -16.26 -0.62
CA PRO A 61 -7.76 -16.31 0.76
C PRO A 61 -8.49 -17.42 1.53
N ASP A 62 -7.77 -18.07 2.45
CA ASP A 62 -8.29 -19.14 3.33
C ASP A 62 -7.92 -18.84 4.80
N GLY A 63 -8.31 -19.70 5.74
CA GLY A 63 -7.95 -19.60 7.16
C GLY A 63 -8.26 -18.23 7.76
N TRP A 64 -7.34 -17.71 8.58
CA TRP A 64 -7.50 -16.41 9.21
C TRP A 64 -7.61 -15.26 8.19
N LEU A 65 -6.91 -15.36 7.04
CA LEU A 65 -6.90 -14.34 6.00
C LEU A 65 -8.26 -14.29 5.30
N GLY A 66 -8.82 -15.45 4.97
CA GLY A 66 -10.15 -15.62 4.42
C GLY A 66 -11.23 -15.09 5.36
N LEU A 67 -11.15 -15.40 6.66
CA LEU A 67 -12.05 -14.87 7.68
C LEU A 67 -12.00 -13.33 7.72
N TYR A 68 -10.80 -12.74 7.73
CA TYR A 68 -10.63 -11.30 7.83
C TYR A 68 -11.19 -10.56 6.60
N LEU A 69 -10.92 -11.06 5.39
CA LEU A 69 -11.48 -10.51 4.14
C LEU A 69 -13.00 -10.74 4.03
N ALA A 70 -13.54 -11.86 4.52
CA ALA A 70 -14.98 -12.06 4.60
C ALA A 70 -15.63 -11.05 5.55
N LYS A 71 -14.96 -10.69 6.65
CA LYS A 71 -15.40 -9.64 7.56
C LYS A 71 -15.38 -8.27 6.88
N GLN A 72 -14.28 -7.92 6.21
CA GLN A 72 -14.20 -6.71 5.39
C GLN A 72 -15.38 -6.61 4.43
N ALA A 73 -15.61 -7.68 3.66
CA ALA A 73 -16.60 -7.72 2.60
C ALA A 73 -18.04 -7.59 3.10
N ARG A 74 -18.32 -7.93 4.36
CA ARG A 74 -19.66 -7.86 4.99
C ARG A 74 -19.88 -6.60 5.83
N GLN A 75 -18.86 -5.75 6.00
CA GLN A 75 -18.89 -4.58 6.87
C GLN A 75 -18.71 -3.32 6.02
N LEU A 76 -17.75 -2.44 6.34
CA LEU A 76 -17.62 -1.16 5.63
C LEU A 76 -17.48 -1.31 4.11
N SER A 77 -16.84 -2.35 3.56
CA SER A 77 -16.78 -2.49 2.09
C SER A 77 -18.16 -2.55 1.44
N LEU A 78 -19.12 -3.23 2.08
CA LEU A 78 -20.50 -3.32 1.58
C LEU A 78 -21.33 -2.11 1.97
N HIS A 79 -21.20 -1.64 3.21
CA HIS A 79 -22.13 -0.67 3.81
C HIS A 79 -21.65 0.77 3.77
N LEU A 80 -20.40 1.08 3.43
CA LEU A 80 -19.93 2.47 3.34
C LEU A 80 -20.84 3.35 2.44
N PRO A 81 -21.36 2.87 1.28
CA PRO A 81 -22.33 3.60 0.48
C PRO A 81 -23.67 3.91 1.16
N GLU A 82 -23.96 3.31 2.31
CA GLU A 82 -25.20 3.51 3.08
C GLU A 82 -24.93 4.33 4.36
N VAL A 83 -23.66 4.60 4.66
CA VAL A 83 -23.23 5.07 5.99
C VAL A 83 -22.70 6.48 5.99
N SER A 84 -21.88 6.85 5.00
CA SER A 84 -21.09 8.08 5.09
C SER A 84 -21.01 8.81 3.76
N TRP A 85 -21.25 10.11 3.78
CA TRP A 85 -20.93 10.97 2.64
C TRP A 85 -19.39 11.01 2.43
N PRO A 86 -18.88 11.07 1.18
CA PRO A 86 -19.60 11.17 -0.10
C PRO A 86 -20.07 9.85 -0.70
N PHE A 87 -19.84 8.72 -0.03
CA PHE A 87 -20.14 7.40 -0.59
C PHE A 87 -21.64 7.12 -0.73
N THR A 88 -22.48 7.88 -0.02
CA THR A 88 -23.95 7.84 -0.16
C THR A 88 -24.45 8.36 -1.49
N ASP A 89 -23.68 9.21 -2.16
CA ASP A 89 -24.09 9.83 -3.41
C ASP A 89 -23.65 8.97 -4.62
N ALA A 90 -24.36 9.13 -5.74
CA ALA A 90 -24.21 8.27 -6.92
C ALA A 90 -23.01 8.65 -7.82
N TYR A 91 -21.87 9.02 -7.23
CA TYR A 91 -20.63 9.27 -7.98
C TYR A 91 -20.21 8.02 -8.78
N TRP A 92 -19.86 8.21 -10.07
CA TRP A 92 -19.68 7.14 -11.08
C TRP A 92 -20.93 6.33 -11.45
N ALA A 93 -22.10 6.73 -10.95
CA ALA A 93 -23.40 6.12 -11.21
C ALA A 93 -24.49 7.16 -11.56
N GLY A 94 -24.09 8.32 -12.09
CA GLY A 94 -25.00 9.35 -12.60
C GLY A 94 -25.05 10.66 -11.81
N GLU A 95 -24.34 10.77 -10.68
CA GLU A 95 -24.17 12.06 -10.01
C GLU A 95 -23.27 12.99 -10.86
N GLU A 96 -23.72 14.23 -11.04
CA GLU A 96 -23.06 15.29 -11.81
C GLU A 96 -22.93 16.60 -11.01
N LYS A 97 -23.59 16.70 -9.84
CA LYS A 97 -23.52 17.83 -8.93
C LYS A 97 -22.50 17.52 -7.83
N ALA A 98 -21.42 18.30 -7.81
CA ALA A 98 -20.54 18.37 -6.67
C ALA A 98 -19.85 19.73 -6.58
N GLU A 99 -19.36 20.03 -5.38
CA GLU A 99 -18.60 21.24 -5.10
C GLU A 99 -17.17 21.16 -5.65
N SER A 100 -16.66 19.96 -5.94
CA SER A 100 -15.31 19.71 -6.44
C SER A 100 -15.19 18.33 -7.09
N TRP A 101 -14.04 18.00 -7.67
CA TRP A 101 -13.71 16.72 -8.29
C TRP A 101 -13.51 15.56 -7.30
N TRP A 102 -13.09 15.85 -6.07
CA TRP A 102 -12.65 14.83 -5.11
C TRP A 102 -13.70 13.82 -4.66
N PRO A 103 -15.03 14.09 -4.65
CA PRO A 103 -16.00 13.05 -4.33
C PRO A 103 -15.98 11.88 -5.33
N TRP A 104 -15.70 12.14 -6.61
CA TRP A 104 -15.50 11.08 -7.60
C TRP A 104 -14.20 10.31 -7.35
N GLU A 105 -13.12 10.97 -6.96
CA GLU A 105 -11.88 10.28 -6.58
C GLU A 105 -12.12 9.36 -5.38
N GLN A 106 -12.68 9.89 -4.30
CA GLN A 106 -12.96 9.17 -3.06
C GLN A 106 -13.87 7.96 -3.33
N ARG A 107 -14.95 8.15 -4.09
CA ARG A 107 -15.81 7.04 -4.53
C ARG A 107 -15.07 6.05 -5.42
N GLY A 108 -14.22 6.51 -6.33
CA GLY A 108 -13.42 5.68 -7.22
C GLY A 108 -12.51 4.71 -6.45
N TYR A 109 -11.87 5.19 -5.37
CA TYR A 109 -11.06 4.32 -4.50
C TYR A 109 -11.89 3.20 -3.86
N TRP A 110 -13.06 3.54 -3.32
CA TRP A 110 -13.96 2.55 -2.74
C TRP A 110 -14.38 1.53 -3.78
N ILE A 111 -14.74 1.96 -5.01
CA ILE A 111 -15.13 1.06 -6.11
C ILE A 111 -14.00 0.07 -6.43
N ASP A 112 -12.77 0.54 -6.60
CA ASP A 112 -11.61 -0.33 -6.88
C ASP A 112 -11.37 -1.34 -5.74
N GLY A 113 -11.32 -0.87 -4.49
CA GLY A 113 -11.09 -1.72 -3.33
C GLY A 113 -12.21 -2.73 -3.08
N ALA A 114 -13.46 -2.29 -3.12
CA ALA A 114 -14.63 -3.13 -2.92
C ALA A 114 -14.78 -4.18 -4.02
N LEU A 115 -14.57 -3.79 -5.29
CA LEU A 115 -14.62 -4.72 -6.41
C LEU A 115 -13.54 -5.81 -6.29
N ARG A 116 -12.29 -5.43 -6.00
CA ARG A 116 -11.21 -6.41 -5.80
C ARG A 116 -11.50 -7.32 -4.61
N CYS A 117 -12.01 -6.77 -3.51
CA CYS A 117 -12.43 -7.54 -2.35
C CYS A 117 -13.51 -8.57 -2.71
N ALA A 118 -14.52 -8.18 -3.49
CA ALA A 118 -15.56 -9.08 -3.97
C ALA A 118 -15.01 -10.19 -4.86
N LEU A 119 -14.08 -9.86 -5.77
CA LEU A 119 -13.46 -10.82 -6.70
C LEU A 119 -12.60 -11.85 -5.97
N VAL A 120 -11.77 -11.44 -5.00
CA VAL A 120 -10.91 -12.39 -4.25
C VAL A 120 -11.69 -13.22 -3.24
N THR A 121 -12.77 -12.69 -2.66
CA THR A 121 -13.61 -13.42 -1.69
C THR A 121 -14.72 -14.24 -2.34
N GLY A 122 -15.10 -13.94 -3.58
CA GLY A 122 -16.28 -14.48 -4.24
C GLY A 122 -17.61 -13.95 -3.66
N ASN A 123 -17.59 -12.88 -2.85
CA ASN A 123 -18.79 -12.31 -2.25
C ASN A 123 -19.71 -11.68 -3.31
N GLN A 124 -20.84 -12.32 -3.59
CA GLN A 124 -21.76 -11.93 -4.65
C GLN A 124 -22.49 -10.61 -4.37
N GLU A 125 -22.81 -10.32 -3.10
CA GLU A 125 -23.53 -9.09 -2.77
C GLU A 125 -22.61 -7.87 -2.87
N LEU A 126 -21.38 -7.98 -2.38
CA LEU A 126 -20.38 -6.93 -2.57
C LEU A 126 -20.05 -6.74 -4.06
N LEU A 127 -19.97 -7.83 -4.83
CA LEU A 127 -19.75 -7.77 -6.27
C LEU A 127 -20.84 -6.95 -6.95
N ARG A 128 -22.11 -7.26 -6.67
CA ARG A 128 -23.27 -6.55 -7.21
C ARG A 128 -23.20 -5.04 -6.92
N VAL A 129 -22.89 -4.67 -5.67
CA VAL A 129 -22.83 -3.27 -5.24
C VAL A 129 -21.64 -2.52 -5.85
N ALA A 130 -20.44 -3.12 -5.85
CA ALA A 130 -19.24 -2.47 -6.37
C ALA A 130 -19.18 -2.43 -7.91
N GLN A 131 -19.80 -3.40 -8.59
CA GLN A 131 -19.80 -3.48 -10.06
C GLN A 131 -20.81 -2.53 -10.71
N ALA A 132 -21.91 -2.18 -10.03
CA ALA A 132 -22.93 -1.28 -10.57
C ALA A 132 -22.38 0.05 -11.15
N PRO A 133 -21.55 0.84 -10.45
CA PRO A 133 -20.97 2.07 -11.02
C PRO A 133 -19.97 1.80 -12.17
N VAL A 134 -19.30 0.65 -12.17
CA VAL A 134 -18.44 0.23 -13.28
C VAL A 134 -19.26 0.00 -14.56
N ASP A 135 -20.36 -0.72 -14.44
CA ASP A 135 -21.25 -1.04 -15.55
C ASP A 135 -21.98 0.20 -16.06
N TYR A 136 -22.42 1.06 -15.16
CA TYR A 136 -22.98 2.38 -15.50
C TYR A 136 -21.97 3.18 -16.34
N THR A 137 -20.74 3.35 -15.84
CA THR A 137 -19.75 4.20 -16.53
C THR A 137 -19.39 3.66 -17.92
N LEU A 138 -19.25 2.33 -18.09
CA LEU A 138 -18.98 1.71 -19.38
C LEU A 138 -20.14 1.88 -20.38
N SER A 139 -21.38 1.83 -19.90
CA SER A 139 -22.59 1.99 -20.75
C SER A 139 -22.96 3.45 -21.03
N HIS A 140 -22.40 4.41 -20.28
CA HIS A 140 -22.72 5.84 -20.36
C HIS A 140 -21.50 6.68 -20.81
N ALA A 141 -20.66 6.13 -21.68
CA ALA A 141 -19.59 6.90 -22.31
C ALA A 141 -20.16 8.09 -23.09
N PHE A 142 -19.48 9.23 -23.08
CA PHE A 142 -19.81 10.36 -23.95
C PHE A 142 -19.70 9.95 -25.43
N PRO A 143 -20.33 10.70 -26.36
CA PRO A 143 -20.28 10.37 -27.80
C PRO A 143 -18.85 10.21 -28.36
N ASP A 144 -17.91 11.04 -27.87
CA ASP A 144 -16.48 10.98 -28.21
C ASP A 144 -15.75 9.76 -27.61
N GLY A 145 -16.35 9.07 -26.65
CA GLY A 145 -15.80 7.91 -25.96
C GLY A 145 -15.22 8.21 -24.58
N TYR A 146 -15.34 9.44 -24.07
CA TYR A 146 -14.91 9.77 -22.72
C TYR A 146 -15.74 9.02 -21.67
N LEU A 147 -15.07 8.27 -20.80
CA LEU A 147 -15.61 7.66 -19.58
C LEU A 147 -15.41 8.58 -18.37
N GLY A 148 -16.46 8.88 -17.62
CA GLY A 148 -16.40 9.65 -16.37
C GLY A 148 -17.34 10.86 -16.36
N PRO A 149 -17.33 11.67 -15.29
CA PRO A 149 -18.28 12.76 -15.10
C PRO A 149 -18.01 13.97 -15.98
N ALA A 150 -19.07 14.75 -16.26
CA ALA A 150 -18.97 15.95 -17.08
C ALA A 150 -18.07 17.02 -16.45
N LEU A 151 -18.06 17.12 -15.11
CA LEU A 151 -17.20 18.06 -14.39
C LEU A 151 -15.72 17.81 -14.69
N CYS A 152 -15.27 16.56 -14.58
CA CYS A 152 -13.89 16.21 -14.92
C CYS A 152 -13.63 16.47 -16.40
N LYS A 153 -14.50 15.98 -17.30
CA LYS A 153 -14.34 16.14 -18.75
C LYS A 153 -14.17 17.60 -19.19
N ASN A 154 -15.07 18.47 -18.73
CA ASN A 154 -15.26 19.83 -19.24
C ASN A 154 -14.66 20.92 -18.34
N GLY A 155 -14.11 20.55 -17.18
CA GLY A 155 -13.38 21.46 -16.31
C GLY A 155 -12.25 22.15 -17.07
N LYS A 156 -11.94 23.39 -16.67
CA LYS A 156 -10.82 24.16 -17.19
C LYS A 156 -9.80 24.41 -16.09
N GLU A 157 -8.55 24.70 -16.45
CA GLU A 157 -7.45 24.99 -15.51
C GLU A 157 -7.77 26.13 -14.52
N ASP A 158 -8.62 27.07 -14.92
CA ASP A 158 -9.09 28.17 -14.07
C ASP A 158 -10.39 27.87 -13.29
N ASP A 159 -10.97 26.68 -13.44
CA ASP A 159 -12.12 26.24 -12.67
C ASP A 159 -11.66 25.78 -11.27
N PRO A 160 -12.01 26.50 -10.19
CA PRO A 160 -11.56 26.16 -8.84
C PRO A 160 -12.10 24.81 -8.33
N ARG A 161 -13.06 24.21 -9.05
CA ARG A 161 -13.61 22.90 -8.74
C ARG A 161 -12.80 21.75 -9.32
N VAL A 162 -11.77 22.02 -10.14
CA VAL A 162 -10.99 21.03 -10.88
C VAL A 162 -9.51 21.42 -10.92
N ASP A 163 -8.77 21.15 -9.85
CA ASP A 163 -7.28 21.30 -9.84
C ASP A 163 -6.56 20.02 -10.35
N ASN A 164 -7.26 18.90 -10.45
CA ASN A 164 -6.78 17.62 -10.97
C ASN A 164 -7.82 17.00 -11.93
N PHE A 165 -7.66 17.23 -13.24
CA PHE A 165 -8.67 16.97 -14.27
C PHE A 165 -9.02 15.49 -14.46
N ARG A 166 -8.05 14.60 -14.27
CA ARG A 166 -8.10 13.18 -14.63
C ARG A 166 -7.61 12.28 -13.51
N TRP A 167 -7.32 12.83 -12.33
CA TRP A 167 -7.01 12.02 -11.16
C TRP A 167 -8.17 11.08 -10.76
N PRO A 168 -9.45 11.53 -10.70
CA PRO A 168 -10.57 10.60 -10.48
C PRO A 168 -10.61 9.45 -11.48
N ASN A 169 -10.33 9.72 -12.77
CA ASN A 169 -10.26 8.69 -13.81
C ASN A 169 -9.14 7.67 -13.55
N ALA A 170 -7.94 8.13 -13.18
CA ALA A 170 -6.82 7.23 -12.89
C ALA A 170 -7.17 6.25 -11.76
N VAL A 171 -7.82 6.74 -10.71
CA VAL A 171 -8.28 5.91 -9.59
C VAL A 171 -9.36 4.93 -10.04
N PHE A 172 -10.45 5.42 -10.66
CA PHE A 172 -11.57 4.57 -11.07
C PHE A 172 -11.19 3.54 -12.15
N PHE A 173 -10.27 3.88 -13.06
CA PHE A 173 -9.84 2.97 -14.12
C PHE A 173 -9.08 1.75 -13.58
N ARG A 174 -8.60 1.76 -12.33
CA ARG A 174 -8.10 0.55 -11.65
C ARG A 174 -9.20 -0.48 -11.44
N ALA A 175 -10.46 -0.05 -11.21
CA ALA A 175 -11.60 -0.93 -11.12
C ALA A 175 -11.99 -1.51 -12.49
N LEU A 176 -11.93 -0.69 -13.56
CA LEU A 176 -12.10 -1.17 -14.94
C LEU A 176 -11.03 -2.23 -15.27
N ALA A 177 -9.77 -1.96 -14.92
CA ALA A 177 -8.67 -2.88 -15.10
C ALA A 177 -8.89 -4.20 -14.34
N ALA A 178 -9.32 -4.12 -13.07
CA ALA A 178 -9.65 -5.30 -12.25
C ALA A 178 -10.77 -6.15 -12.88
N LYS A 179 -11.85 -5.51 -13.34
CA LYS A 179 -12.96 -6.20 -14.02
C LYS A 179 -12.49 -6.84 -15.33
N GLY A 180 -11.77 -6.10 -16.17
CA GLY A 180 -11.26 -6.58 -17.45
C GLY A 180 -10.30 -7.76 -17.28
N GLU A 181 -9.49 -7.76 -16.23
CA GLU A 181 -8.63 -8.89 -15.86
C GLU A 181 -9.41 -10.12 -15.40
N ALA A 182 -10.37 -9.93 -14.49
CA ALA A 182 -11.14 -11.03 -13.93
C ALA A 182 -12.09 -11.70 -14.95
N THR A 183 -12.59 -10.93 -15.91
CA THR A 183 -13.54 -11.41 -16.95
C THR A 183 -12.87 -11.73 -18.28
N ASN A 184 -11.59 -11.36 -18.46
CA ASN A 184 -10.89 -11.41 -19.73
C ASN A 184 -11.68 -10.73 -20.88
N ASP A 185 -12.33 -9.60 -20.58
CA ASP A 185 -13.20 -8.88 -21.52
C ASP A 185 -12.40 -7.81 -22.31
N PRO A 186 -12.16 -8.02 -23.62
CA PRO A 186 -11.44 -7.05 -24.44
C PRO A 186 -12.22 -5.74 -24.68
N ALA A 187 -13.55 -5.74 -24.49
CA ALA A 187 -14.37 -4.53 -24.68
C ALA A 187 -14.01 -3.43 -23.68
N ILE A 188 -13.59 -3.79 -22.46
CA ILE A 188 -13.16 -2.82 -21.45
C ILE A 188 -11.87 -2.11 -21.90
N ALA A 189 -10.90 -2.86 -22.42
CA ALA A 189 -9.68 -2.28 -22.99
C ALA A 189 -9.98 -1.40 -24.22
N ALA A 190 -10.92 -1.82 -25.08
CA ALA A 190 -11.36 -1.00 -26.21
C ALA A 190 -12.03 0.32 -25.75
N ALA A 191 -12.85 0.28 -24.70
CA ALA A 191 -13.48 1.47 -24.12
C ALA A 191 -12.44 2.44 -23.53
N MET A 192 -11.48 1.94 -22.76
CA MET A 192 -10.38 2.75 -22.23
C MET A 192 -9.49 3.33 -23.34
N GLN A 193 -9.22 2.56 -24.40
CA GLN A 193 -8.51 3.07 -25.58
C GLN A 193 -9.27 4.24 -26.23
N LYS A 194 -10.59 4.11 -26.41
CA LYS A 194 -11.42 5.18 -26.97
C LYS A 194 -11.39 6.43 -26.07
N HIS A 195 -11.47 6.27 -24.75
CA HIS A 195 -11.32 7.40 -23.81
C HIS A 195 -9.97 8.11 -24.00
N TYR A 196 -8.85 7.39 -23.88
CA TYR A 196 -7.53 8.03 -23.92
C TYR A 196 -7.20 8.70 -25.26
N LEU A 197 -7.61 8.08 -26.38
CA LEU A 197 -7.31 8.65 -27.70
C LEU A 197 -8.24 9.79 -28.10
N SER A 198 -9.42 9.92 -27.47
CA SER A 198 -10.35 11.03 -27.69
C SER A 198 -10.09 12.21 -26.74
N ASP A 199 -9.60 11.94 -25.53
CA ASP A 199 -9.38 12.96 -24.53
C ASP A 199 -8.20 13.88 -24.90
N ARG A 200 -8.35 15.17 -24.59
CA ARG A 200 -7.39 16.23 -24.92
C ARG A 200 -6.71 16.83 -23.69
N ALA A 201 -6.90 16.22 -22.52
CA ALA A 201 -6.32 16.70 -21.28
C ALA A 201 -4.78 16.68 -21.30
N PRO A 202 -4.11 17.67 -20.69
CA PRO A 202 -2.66 17.71 -20.57
C PRO A 202 -2.20 16.76 -19.46
N TYR A 203 -2.10 15.47 -19.75
CA TYR A 203 -1.72 14.45 -18.76
C TYR A 203 -0.32 14.64 -18.16
N GLY A 204 0.57 15.40 -18.78
CA GLY A 204 1.96 15.59 -18.34
C GLY A 204 2.23 16.88 -17.55
N GLY A 205 1.23 17.47 -16.90
CA GLY A 205 1.45 18.62 -16.00
C GLY A 205 1.96 18.21 -14.62
N SER A 206 2.17 19.19 -13.74
CA SER A 206 2.58 18.96 -12.33
C SER A 206 1.48 18.33 -11.47
N SER A 207 0.23 18.25 -11.94
CA SER A 207 -0.91 17.64 -11.23
C SER A 207 -0.77 16.11 -11.09
N ARG A 208 -1.75 15.45 -10.45
CA ARG A 208 -1.82 13.97 -10.41
C ARG A 208 -2.30 13.35 -11.72
N ASP A 209 -2.61 14.13 -12.75
CA ASP A 209 -3.15 13.60 -14.01
C ASP A 209 -2.17 12.64 -14.71
N VAL A 210 -0.87 12.83 -14.50
CA VAL A 210 0.21 11.95 -15.00
C VAL A 210 0.06 10.50 -14.54
N THR A 211 -0.64 10.25 -13.43
CA THR A 211 -0.90 8.89 -12.93
C THR A 211 -1.73 8.05 -13.89
N ASN A 212 -2.42 8.66 -14.86
CA ASN A 212 -3.08 7.95 -15.95
C ASN A 212 -2.12 7.15 -16.84
N VAL A 213 -0.80 7.39 -16.77
CA VAL A 213 0.22 6.53 -17.39
C VAL A 213 0.00 5.05 -17.02
N GLU A 214 -0.44 4.75 -15.79
CA GLU A 214 -0.80 3.39 -15.37
C GLU A 214 -1.92 2.78 -16.25
N GLY A 215 -3.03 3.50 -16.42
CA GLY A 215 -4.17 3.06 -17.23
C GLY A 215 -3.87 3.04 -18.74
N MET A 216 -3.08 4.00 -19.24
CA MET A 216 -2.63 4.03 -20.63
C MET A 216 -1.80 2.79 -20.98
N LEU A 217 -0.86 2.41 -20.11
CA LEU A 217 0.00 1.25 -20.33
C LEU A 217 -0.75 -0.07 -20.15
N TRP A 218 -1.67 -0.14 -19.18
CA TRP A 218 -2.58 -1.30 -19.04
C TRP A 218 -3.41 -1.53 -20.31
N THR A 219 -3.91 -0.44 -20.91
CA THR A 219 -4.68 -0.46 -22.15
C THR A 219 -3.82 -0.87 -23.33
N TYR A 220 -2.63 -0.25 -23.47
CA TYR A 220 -1.64 -0.60 -24.49
C TYR A 220 -1.28 -2.09 -24.48
N GLU A 221 -1.03 -2.66 -23.30
CA GLU A 221 -0.69 -4.08 -23.16
C GLU A 221 -1.76 -5.00 -23.78
N ARG A 222 -3.03 -4.59 -23.72
CA ARG A 222 -4.18 -5.37 -24.18
C ARG A 222 -4.61 -5.08 -25.61
N THR A 223 -4.47 -3.84 -26.08
CA THR A 223 -4.92 -3.48 -27.43
C THR A 223 -3.78 -3.46 -28.45
N GLY A 224 -2.54 -3.20 -28.00
CA GLY A 224 -1.40 -3.03 -28.87
C GLY A 224 -1.33 -1.73 -29.63
N ASP A 225 -2.15 -0.75 -29.27
CA ASP A 225 -2.13 0.54 -29.94
C ASP A 225 -0.94 1.38 -29.47
N GLU A 226 0.12 1.42 -30.28
CA GLU A 226 1.36 2.16 -30.01
C GLU A 226 1.15 3.64 -29.69
N ARG A 227 0.02 4.22 -30.09
CA ARG A 227 -0.32 5.62 -29.73
C ARG A 227 -0.45 5.79 -28.23
N LEU A 228 -0.93 4.76 -27.50
CA LEU A 228 -1.06 4.76 -26.05
C LEU A 228 0.30 4.70 -25.36
N LEU A 229 1.22 3.85 -25.82
CA LEU A 229 2.60 3.82 -25.30
C LEU A 229 3.29 5.17 -25.56
N ALA A 230 3.15 5.72 -26.76
CA ALA A 230 3.71 7.02 -27.10
C ALA A 230 3.11 8.16 -26.23
N MET A 231 1.82 8.08 -25.92
CA MET A 231 1.13 9.02 -25.04
C MET A 231 1.64 8.91 -23.59
N ALA A 232 1.79 7.70 -23.06
CA ALA A 232 2.34 7.48 -21.72
C ALA A 232 3.77 8.02 -21.59
N LYS A 233 4.63 7.77 -22.58
CA LYS A 233 6.01 8.30 -22.60
C LYS A 233 6.04 9.82 -22.65
N ARG A 234 5.18 10.44 -23.47
CA ARG A 234 5.06 11.92 -23.54
C ARG A 234 4.58 12.49 -22.22
N ALA A 235 3.49 11.96 -21.64
CA ALA A 235 2.96 12.44 -20.36
C ALA A 235 4.03 12.42 -19.26
N TRP A 236 4.83 11.36 -19.16
CA TRP A 236 5.94 11.32 -18.21
C TRP A 236 7.07 12.30 -18.52
N ALA A 237 7.45 12.46 -19.80
CA ALA A 237 8.48 13.41 -20.20
C ALA A 237 8.05 14.86 -19.92
N ASP A 238 6.83 15.22 -20.28
CA ASP A 238 6.24 16.52 -20.02
C ASP A 238 6.13 16.79 -18.51
N PHE A 239 5.77 15.77 -17.71
CA PHE A 239 5.75 15.87 -16.25
C PHE A 239 7.13 16.23 -15.69
N LEU A 240 8.18 15.55 -16.14
CA LEU A 240 9.55 15.84 -15.71
C LEU A 240 10.01 17.24 -16.14
N LEU A 241 9.56 17.75 -17.28
CA LEU A 241 9.84 19.12 -17.72
C LEU A 241 9.08 20.17 -16.89
N SER A 242 7.90 19.82 -16.37
CA SER A 242 7.09 20.70 -15.53
C SER A 242 7.52 20.74 -14.07
N ALA A 243 8.25 19.72 -13.61
CA ALA A 243 8.70 19.60 -12.24
C ALA A 243 9.91 20.51 -11.99
N GLU A 244 9.84 21.35 -10.96
CA GLU A 244 10.98 22.14 -10.49
C GLU A 244 11.63 21.49 -9.25
N PRO A 245 12.93 21.72 -8.98
CA PRO A 245 13.58 21.20 -7.77
C PRO A 245 12.86 21.65 -6.48
N GLY A 246 12.36 20.70 -5.70
CA GLY A 246 11.65 20.98 -4.45
C GLY A 246 10.17 21.35 -4.62
N ASP A 247 9.63 21.28 -5.84
CA ASP A 247 8.22 21.56 -6.12
C ASP A 247 7.30 20.55 -5.42
N TYR A 248 6.37 21.08 -4.62
CA TYR A 248 5.45 20.29 -3.81
C TYR A 248 4.41 19.56 -4.68
N GLU A 249 3.86 20.24 -5.69
CA GLU A 249 2.79 19.70 -6.55
C GLU A 249 3.27 18.52 -7.37
N SER A 250 4.47 18.65 -7.96
CA SER A 250 5.13 17.56 -8.69
C SER A 250 5.57 16.40 -7.80
N GLY A 251 5.38 16.50 -6.48
CA GLY A 251 5.77 15.49 -5.51
C GLY A 251 7.27 15.46 -5.26
N ASP A 252 7.99 16.57 -5.43
CA ASP A 252 9.45 16.66 -5.24
C ASP A 252 10.21 15.58 -6.04
N LEU A 253 9.73 15.26 -7.25
CA LEU A 253 10.27 14.23 -8.14
C LEU A 253 11.20 14.79 -9.23
N HIS A 254 11.74 16.01 -9.06
CA HIS A 254 12.78 16.49 -9.96
C HIS A 254 14.03 15.58 -9.89
N PRO A 255 14.66 15.20 -11.02
CA PRO A 255 15.82 14.30 -11.05
C PRO A 255 16.94 14.69 -10.08
N ASP A 256 17.28 15.98 -9.97
CA ASP A 256 18.33 16.46 -9.06
C ASP A 256 18.03 16.13 -7.60
N ARG A 257 16.76 16.23 -7.19
CA ARG A 257 16.31 15.93 -5.82
C ARG A 257 16.29 14.43 -5.57
N VAL A 258 15.80 13.68 -6.56
CA VAL A 258 15.70 12.21 -6.54
C VAL A 258 17.07 11.57 -6.43
N PHE A 259 18.01 11.92 -7.31
CA PHE A 259 19.35 11.33 -7.33
C PHE A 259 20.27 11.87 -6.23
N ALA A 260 20.06 13.11 -5.75
CA ALA A 260 20.76 13.60 -4.56
C ALA A 260 20.26 12.97 -3.25
N ASN A 261 19.21 12.14 -3.29
CA ASN A 261 18.66 11.44 -2.14
C ASN A 261 18.30 12.37 -0.97
N THR A 262 17.70 13.52 -1.27
CA THR A 262 17.30 14.50 -0.24
C THR A 262 15.99 14.10 0.43
N PRO A 263 15.72 14.51 1.69
CA PRO A 263 14.40 14.32 2.31
C PRO A 263 13.28 14.85 1.43
N ILE A 264 12.13 14.17 1.43
CA ILE A 264 10.99 14.46 0.57
C ILE A 264 10.18 15.61 1.19
N ASN A 265 9.89 16.63 0.38
CA ASN A 265 8.97 17.71 0.72
C ASN A 265 7.74 17.65 -0.19
N ALA A 266 6.83 16.74 0.10
CA ALA A 266 5.64 16.50 -0.72
C ALA A 266 4.53 15.81 0.08
N HIS A 267 3.31 15.87 -0.45
CA HIS A 267 2.21 15.02 -0.02
C HIS A 267 2.54 13.53 -0.30
N GLY A 268 2.37 12.67 0.70
CA GLY A 268 2.63 11.23 0.68
C GLY A 268 2.04 10.49 -0.51
N VAL A 269 0.71 10.57 -0.67
CA VAL A 269 -0.02 9.95 -1.79
C VAL A 269 0.44 10.50 -3.14
N THR A 270 0.60 11.82 -3.29
CA THR A 270 1.09 12.43 -4.55
C THR A 270 2.44 11.84 -4.95
N TYR A 271 3.39 11.81 -4.01
CA TYR A 271 4.72 11.29 -4.25
C TYR A 271 4.67 9.85 -4.74
N ILE A 272 4.01 8.96 -3.97
CA ILE A 272 4.11 7.52 -4.19
C ILE A 272 3.36 7.07 -5.45
N GLU A 273 2.25 7.74 -5.77
CA GLU A 273 1.46 7.48 -6.98
C GLU A 273 2.23 7.86 -8.26
N LYS A 274 3.02 8.94 -8.21
CA LYS A 274 3.88 9.35 -9.33
C LYS A 274 5.19 8.55 -9.39
N ALA A 275 5.80 8.25 -8.24
CA ALA A 275 7.10 7.57 -8.14
C ALA A 275 7.10 6.13 -8.69
N LYS A 276 5.92 5.50 -8.84
CA LYS A 276 5.79 4.17 -9.43
C LYS A 276 5.82 4.16 -10.95
N LEU A 277 5.40 5.26 -11.59
CA LEU A 277 5.17 5.31 -13.04
C LEU A 277 6.40 4.94 -13.87
N PRO A 278 7.63 5.33 -13.48
CA PRO A 278 8.83 4.91 -14.21
C PRO A 278 9.05 3.39 -14.18
N ALA A 279 8.73 2.71 -13.09
CA ALA A 279 8.81 1.24 -13.09
C ALA A 279 7.80 0.61 -14.03
N ILE A 280 6.60 1.18 -14.14
CA ILE A 280 5.59 0.72 -15.10
C ILE A 280 6.05 0.99 -16.54
N LEU A 281 6.62 2.16 -16.82
CA LEU A 281 7.22 2.47 -18.12
C LEU A 281 8.35 1.50 -18.47
N TYR A 282 9.27 1.22 -17.54
CA TYR A 282 10.34 0.24 -17.73
C TYR A 282 9.80 -1.13 -18.18
N MET A 283 8.74 -1.63 -17.54
CA MET A 283 8.15 -2.92 -17.92
C MET A 283 7.67 -2.98 -19.39
N HIS A 284 7.35 -1.83 -19.99
CA HIS A 284 6.84 -1.72 -21.36
C HIS A 284 7.87 -1.22 -22.38
N THR A 285 8.96 -0.58 -21.93
CA THR A 285 9.98 0.01 -22.82
C THR A 285 11.34 -0.66 -22.73
N GLY A 286 11.64 -1.34 -21.61
CA GLY A 286 12.96 -1.88 -21.31
C GLY A 286 14.01 -0.83 -20.97
N ASP A 287 13.62 0.46 -20.92
CA ASP A 287 14.54 1.56 -20.64
C ASP A 287 14.93 1.57 -19.16
N LYS A 288 16.18 1.19 -18.89
CA LYS A 288 16.74 1.07 -17.55
C LYS A 288 16.80 2.40 -16.81
N GLU A 289 16.75 3.54 -17.49
CA GLU A 289 16.75 4.85 -16.83
C GLU A 289 15.45 5.08 -16.05
N TYR A 290 14.31 4.60 -16.55
CA TYR A 290 13.07 4.64 -15.79
C TYR A 290 13.15 3.79 -14.52
N LEU A 291 13.71 2.59 -14.61
CA LEU A 291 13.89 1.74 -13.44
C LEU A 291 14.87 2.36 -12.43
N ARG A 292 15.99 2.93 -12.92
CA ARG A 292 16.97 3.64 -12.08
C ARG A 292 16.32 4.78 -11.30
N PHE A 293 15.47 5.57 -11.96
CA PHE A 293 14.72 6.65 -11.33
C PHE A 293 13.73 6.13 -10.27
N ALA A 294 12.91 5.12 -10.60
CA ALA A 294 11.94 4.56 -9.65
C ALA A 294 12.62 4.03 -8.38
N LEU A 295 13.75 3.31 -8.53
CA LEU A 295 14.53 2.80 -7.41
C LEU A 295 15.13 3.92 -6.55
N ALA A 296 15.65 4.98 -7.18
CA ALA A 296 16.17 6.14 -6.46
C ALA A 296 15.07 6.89 -5.68
N ALA A 297 13.87 7.02 -6.25
CA ALA A 297 12.72 7.59 -5.57
C ALA A 297 12.32 6.77 -4.33
N GLN A 298 12.26 5.44 -4.43
CA GLN A 298 11.98 4.60 -3.25
C GLN A 298 13.07 4.67 -2.19
N LYS A 299 14.34 4.80 -2.59
CA LYS A 299 15.46 4.95 -1.65
C LYS A 299 15.29 6.17 -0.73
N ARG A 300 14.76 7.28 -1.25
CA ARG A 300 14.47 8.49 -0.45
C ARG A 300 13.47 8.23 0.67
N ILE A 301 12.42 7.46 0.39
CA ILE A 301 11.44 7.04 1.40
C ILE A 301 12.15 6.23 2.49
N PHE A 302 12.95 5.25 2.08
CA PHE A 302 13.60 4.31 2.98
C PHE A 302 14.64 4.95 3.90
N ASP A 303 15.40 5.91 3.39
CA ASP A 303 16.48 6.53 4.14
C ASP A 303 16.00 7.60 5.14
N HIS A 304 14.86 8.24 4.86
CA HIS A 304 14.49 9.46 5.58
C HIS A 304 13.18 9.37 6.36
N HIS A 305 12.26 8.47 6.00
CA HIS A 305 10.86 8.61 6.42
C HIS A 305 10.22 7.35 7.00
N MET A 306 10.87 6.18 6.98
CA MET A 306 10.23 4.93 7.42
C MET A 306 9.95 4.90 8.92
N LEU A 307 8.72 4.51 9.29
CA LEU A 307 8.35 4.17 10.66
C LEU A 307 8.46 2.66 10.92
N ILE A 308 8.44 2.28 12.20
CA ILE A 308 8.65 0.88 12.61
C ILE A 308 7.59 -0.06 12.05
N ASP A 309 6.37 0.41 11.88
CA ASP A 309 5.23 -0.35 11.33
C ASP A 309 5.33 -0.64 9.83
N GLY A 310 6.41 -0.20 9.17
CA GLY A 310 6.72 -0.56 7.79
C GLY A 310 6.14 0.37 6.72
N ILE A 311 5.56 1.51 7.11
CA ILE A 311 5.11 2.58 6.20
C ILE A 311 5.82 3.89 6.56
N PRO A 312 6.05 4.80 5.60
CA PRO A 312 6.65 6.08 5.91
C PRO A 312 5.72 7.00 6.70
N SER A 313 6.35 7.81 7.53
CA SER A 313 5.75 8.93 8.23
C SER A 313 5.14 9.92 7.26
N THR A 314 3.81 9.99 7.29
CA THR A 314 2.98 10.79 6.40
C THR A 314 1.79 11.34 7.19
N SER A 315 1.72 12.66 7.37
CA SER A 315 0.54 13.34 7.93
C SER A 315 0.02 14.33 6.89
N GLU A 316 -0.49 13.75 5.80
CA GLU A 316 -0.52 14.29 4.42
C GLU A 316 0.88 14.49 3.84
N ASP A 317 1.79 15.14 4.56
CA ASP A 317 3.18 15.36 4.13
C ASP A 317 4.13 14.33 4.72
N TYR A 318 5.21 14.02 4.00
CA TYR A 318 6.35 13.31 4.59
C TYR A 318 6.91 14.07 5.81
N ARG A 319 7.12 13.36 6.93
CA ARG A 319 7.68 13.94 8.18
C ARG A 319 8.94 13.19 8.63
N SER A 320 9.35 13.40 9.87
CA SER A 320 10.47 12.71 10.51
C SER A 320 10.14 11.25 10.89
N VAL A 321 11.01 10.60 11.65
CA VAL A 321 10.92 9.17 12.06
C VAL A 321 10.88 8.99 13.58
N THR A 322 10.36 9.99 14.31
CA THR A 322 10.21 9.94 15.77
C THR A 322 9.06 9.02 16.17
N ALA A 323 8.99 8.63 17.44
CA ALA A 323 7.91 7.79 17.95
C ALA A 323 6.52 8.48 17.94
N LEU A 324 6.49 9.80 17.80
CA LEU A 324 5.25 10.60 17.75
C LEU A 324 4.75 10.78 16.30
N ASP A 325 5.61 10.54 15.32
CA ASP A 325 5.23 10.63 13.91
C ASP A 325 4.14 9.62 13.55
N SER A 326 3.28 10.00 12.61
CA SER A 326 2.11 9.23 12.18
C SER A 326 2.16 8.93 10.69
N HIS A 327 1.37 7.96 10.26
CA HIS A 327 1.17 7.62 8.86
C HIS A 327 -0.31 7.80 8.48
N GLU A 328 -0.53 8.23 7.25
CA GLU A 328 -1.84 8.31 6.61
C GLU A 328 -2.26 6.92 6.13
N THR A 329 -3.51 6.54 6.34
CA THR A 329 -4.01 5.21 5.97
C THR A 329 -3.97 4.96 4.45
N CYS A 330 -4.19 5.97 3.61
CA CYS A 330 -4.00 5.86 2.15
C CYS A 330 -2.57 5.44 1.77
N CYS A 331 -1.57 5.95 2.50
CA CYS A 331 -0.18 5.63 2.21
C CYS A 331 0.12 4.14 2.42
N ILE A 332 -0.65 3.42 3.26
CA ILE A 332 -0.52 1.98 3.41
C ILE A 332 -0.87 1.26 2.09
N SER A 333 -2.04 1.57 1.51
CA SER A 333 -2.48 0.97 0.24
C SER A 333 -1.60 1.41 -0.93
N ASP A 334 -1.20 2.67 -0.99
CA ASP A 334 -0.52 3.19 -2.18
C ASP A 334 0.97 2.82 -2.21
N HIS A 335 1.65 2.78 -1.06
CA HIS A 335 3.01 2.23 -1.00
C HIS A 335 3.04 0.74 -1.31
N THR A 336 2.12 -0.07 -0.76
CA THR A 336 2.09 -1.51 -1.05
C THR A 336 1.71 -1.78 -2.51
N TRP A 337 0.85 -0.96 -3.11
CA TRP A 337 0.55 -1.00 -4.54
C TRP A 337 1.77 -0.67 -5.40
N THR A 338 2.51 0.39 -5.07
CA THR A 338 3.73 0.80 -5.76
C THR A 338 4.86 -0.23 -5.62
N TRP A 339 5.08 -0.77 -4.42
CA TRP A 339 6.05 -1.85 -4.22
C TRP A 339 5.66 -3.13 -4.95
N GLY A 340 4.36 -3.38 -5.15
CA GLY A 340 3.88 -4.45 -6.02
C GLY A 340 4.32 -4.28 -7.48
N TYR A 341 4.33 -3.05 -8.01
CA TYR A 341 4.91 -2.77 -9.33
C TYR A 341 6.43 -2.92 -9.37
N LEU A 342 7.14 -2.54 -8.31
CA LEU A 342 8.59 -2.74 -8.26
C LEU A 342 8.96 -4.22 -8.14
N LEU A 343 8.13 -5.00 -7.44
CA LEU A 343 8.23 -6.46 -7.41
C LEU A 343 8.07 -7.04 -8.81
N MET A 344 7.06 -6.61 -9.58
CA MET A 344 6.88 -7.02 -10.98
C MET A 344 8.08 -6.63 -11.86
N ALA A 345 8.55 -5.38 -11.74
CA ALA A 345 9.62 -4.86 -12.57
C ALA A 345 10.96 -5.56 -12.30
N THR A 346 11.27 -5.85 -11.03
CA THR A 346 12.62 -6.29 -10.62
C THR A 346 12.73 -7.76 -10.27
N GLY A 347 11.61 -8.41 -9.91
CA GLY A 347 11.62 -9.76 -9.35
C GLY A 347 12.44 -9.84 -8.05
N ASN A 348 12.57 -8.73 -7.32
CA ASN A 348 13.36 -8.66 -6.08
C ASN A 348 12.49 -8.84 -4.83
N GLY A 349 12.80 -9.87 -4.04
CA GLY A 349 12.08 -10.27 -2.84
C GLY A 349 11.99 -9.18 -1.77
N VAL A 350 12.89 -8.19 -1.78
CA VAL A 350 12.85 -7.06 -0.83
C VAL A 350 11.51 -6.32 -0.89
N TRP A 351 10.88 -6.23 -2.06
CA TRP A 351 9.58 -5.58 -2.19
C TRP A 351 8.47 -6.39 -1.50
N GLY A 352 8.57 -7.72 -1.52
CA GLY A 352 7.69 -8.60 -0.75
C GLY A 352 7.87 -8.39 0.76
N ASP A 353 9.10 -8.25 1.23
CA ASP A 353 9.39 -7.96 2.65
C ASP A 353 8.76 -6.62 3.10
N ARG A 354 8.85 -5.58 2.24
CA ARG A 354 8.24 -4.28 2.50
C ARG A 354 6.71 -4.36 2.56
N ILE A 355 6.10 -5.07 1.61
CA ILE A 355 4.65 -5.26 1.56
C ILE A 355 4.17 -6.02 2.80
N GLU A 356 4.81 -7.14 3.17
CA GLU A 356 4.43 -7.92 4.35
C GLU A 356 4.53 -7.11 5.63
N ARG A 357 5.63 -6.35 5.81
CA ARG A 357 5.79 -5.52 7.00
C ARG A 357 4.68 -4.48 7.11
N ALA A 358 4.39 -3.75 6.05
CA ALA A 358 3.31 -2.76 6.03
C ALA A 358 1.95 -3.39 6.29
N PHE A 359 1.69 -4.55 5.67
CA PHE A 359 0.42 -5.27 5.76
C PHE A 359 0.13 -5.77 7.18
N PHE A 360 1.05 -6.56 7.76
CA PHE A 360 0.86 -7.19 9.07
C PHE A 360 0.90 -6.21 10.24
N ASN A 361 1.51 -5.03 10.04
CA ASN A 361 1.63 -4.02 11.08
C ASN A 361 0.69 -2.84 10.79
N ALA A 362 1.13 -1.82 10.04
CA ALA A 362 0.32 -0.62 9.78
C ALA A 362 -1.10 -0.93 9.27
N GLY A 363 -1.24 -1.88 8.34
CA GLY A 363 -2.52 -2.26 7.74
C GLY A 363 -3.55 -2.74 8.74
N PHE A 364 -3.22 -3.72 9.58
CA PHE A 364 -4.12 -4.15 10.65
C PHE A 364 -4.25 -3.11 11.77
N GLY A 365 -3.19 -2.35 12.05
CA GLY A 365 -3.15 -1.41 13.17
C GLY A 365 -4.09 -0.22 13.01
N SER A 366 -4.32 0.27 11.79
CA SER A 366 -5.16 1.45 11.51
C SER A 366 -6.66 1.14 11.44
N ILE A 367 -7.07 -0.12 11.59
CA ILE A 367 -8.45 -0.59 11.38
C ILE A 367 -9.01 -1.23 12.65
N LYS A 368 -10.26 -0.88 12.98
CA LYS A 368 -11.00 -1.54 14.06
C LYS A 368 -11.27 -3.00 13.66
N LYS A 369 -11.05 -3.97 14.55
CA LYS A 369 -11.00 -5.40 14.17
C LYS A 369 -12.34 -5.97 13.67
N ASP A 370 -13.44 -5.25 13.89
CA ASP A 370 -14.77 -5.58 13.38
C ASP A 370 -15.06 -4.98 11.99
N TRP A 371 -14.09 -4.29 11.37
CA TRP A 371 -14.24 -3.62 10.07
C TRP A 371 -15.33 -2.55 10.01
N LYS A 372 -15.71 -1.97 11.16
CA LYS A 372 -16.74 -0.91 11.23
C LYS A 372 -16.17 0.50 11.23
N ALA A 373 -14.87 0.65 11.44
CA ALA A 373 -14.20 1.93 11.50
C ALA A 373 -12.70 1.78 11.25
N HIS A 374 -12.06 2.86 10.80
CA HIS A 374 -10.61 2.96 10.63
C HIS A 374 -10.15 4.39 10.99
N GLN A 375 -8.85 4.61 11.05
CA GLN A 375 -8.26 5.92 11.33
C GLN A 375 -7.89 6.66 10.04
N TYR A 376 -7.68 7.97 10.12
CA TYR A 376 -7.05 8.73 9.03
C TYR A 376 -5.55 8.67 9.25
N PHE A 377 -5.12 9.18 10.40
CA PHE A 377 -3.77 9.01 10.93
C PHE A 377 -3.72 7.91 11.99
N SER A 378 -2.81 6.97 11.79
CA SER A 378 -2.41 5.97 12.78
C SER A 378 -0.91 6.14 13.08
N CYS A 379 -0.43 5.62 14.19
CA CYS A 379 0.96 5.81 14.60
C CYS A 379 1.53 4.63 15.40
N PRO A 380 2.87 4.46 15.43
CA PRO A 380 3.54 3.47 16.25
C PRO A 380 3.16 3.55 17.73
N ASN A 381 3.20 4.73 18.32
CA ASN A 381 2.72 4.99 19.67
C ASN A 381 1.40 5.73 19.59
N GLN A 382 0.34 5.17 20.16
CA GLN A 382 -0.99 5.76 20.16
C GLN A 382 -1.72 5.40 21.45
N MET A 383 -1.64 6.29 22.44
CA MET A 383 -2.14 6.01 23.79
C MET A 383 -3.63 6.35 23.95
N LEU A 384 -4.21 7.08 23.00
CA LEU A 384 -5.63 7.39 22.89
C LEU A 384 -5.99 7.72 21.44
N ALA A 385 -7.26 7.55 21.11
CA ALA A 385 -7.83 7.84 19.79
C ALA A 385 -9.25 8.39 19.99
N THR A 386 -9.38 9.70 20.15
CA THR A 386 -10.65 10.39 20.39
C THR A 386 -10.92 11.44 19.31
N GLN A 387 -12.15 11.97 19.29
CA GLN A 387 -12.58 13.04 18.38
C GLN A 387 -11.76 14.34 18.48
N ASN A 388 -10.86 14.45 19.46
CA ASN A 388 -10.06 15.63 19.70
C ASN A 388 -8.58 15.34 20.08
N SER A 389 -8.08 14.12 19.82
CA SER A 389 -6.72 13.71 20.21
C SER A 389 -5.70 13.67 19.09
N ASN A 390 -6.00 14.19 17.90
CA ASN A 390 -5.02 14.25 16.82
C ASN A 390 -3.82 15.14 17.22
N HIS A 391 -2.64 14.55 17.34
CA HIS A 391 -1.41 15.25 17.67
C HIS A 391 -0.55 15.61 16.45
N ALA A 392 -0.98 15.26 15.23
CA ALA A 392 -0.30 15.68 14.02
C ALA A 392 -0.41 17.20 13.86
N VAL A 393 0.58 17.81 13.19
CA VAL A 393 0.60 19.26 12.90
C VAL A 393 -0.66 19.67 12.13
N LEU A 394 -1.00 18.88 11.10
CA LEU A 394 -2.20 19.12 10.32
C LEU A 394 -3.44 18.71 11.12
N ARG A 395 -4.37 19.66 11.23
CA ARG A 395 -5.64 19.50 11.95
C ARG A 395 -5.47 19.08 13.41
N HIS A 396 -4.38 19.54 14.06
CA HIS A 396 -4.12 19.28 15.46
C HIS A 396 -5.35 19.52 16.35
N GLY A 397 -5.66 18.59 17.23
CA GLY A 397 -6.78 18.66 18.16
C GLY A 397 -8.12 18.21 17.60
N ASN A 398 -8.19 17.67 16.38
CA ASN A 398 -9.41 17.09 15.80
C ASN A 398 -9.44 15.55 15.92
N GLY A 399 -10.42 14.92 15.24
CA GLY A 399 -10.66 13.48 15.28
C GLY A 399 -10.04 12.67 14.14
N TRP A 400 -9.03 13.16 13.42
CA TRP A 400 -8.38 12.38 12.33
C TRP A 400 -7.61 11.15 12.83
N MET A 401 -7.33 11.06 14.13
CA MET A 401 -6.82 9.85 14.78
C MET A 401 -7.92 8.97 15.40
N ALA A 402 -9.19 9.39 15.38
CA ALA A 402 -10.29 8.59 15.89
C ALA A 402 -10.66 7.47 14.90
N TYR A 403 -11.26 6.39 15.42
CA TYR A 403 -11.82 5.34 14.57
C TYR A 403 -13.21 5.78 14.09
N ARG A 404 -13.37 5.96 12.78
CA ARG A 404 -14.66 6.34 12.15
C ARG A 404 -14.92 5.51 10.88
N PRO A 405 -16.17 5.39 10.41
CA PRO A 405 -16.49 4.79 9.12
C PRO A 405 -15.83 5.51 7.94
N ASN A 406 -15.75 6.84 8.06
CA ASN A 406 -15.03 7.74 7.17
C ASN A 406 -14.16 8.68 8.03
N SER A 407 -12.89 8.35 8.18
CA SER A 407 -12.00 8.96 9.17
C SER A 407 -11.68 10.45 8.92
N GLY A 408 -11.61 10.85 7.65
CA GLY A 408 -11.35 12.24 7.25
C GLY A 408 -12.61 13.08 7.06
N GLN A 409 -13.81 12.47 7.19
CA GLN A 409 -15.11 13.09 6.93
C GLN A 409 -15.15 13.72 5.52
N GLU A 410 -15.03 15.04 5.40
CA GLU A 410 -14.99 15.72 4.09
C GLU A 410 -13.78 15.30 3.24
N VAL A 411 -12.65 14.98 3.89
CA VAL A 411 -11.46 14.45 3.21
C VAL A 411 -11.54 12.92 3.22
N ALA A 412 -12.47 12.33 2.48
CA ALA A 412 -12.77 10.89 2.57
C ALA A 412 -11.82 9.96 1.79
N CYS A 413 -10.62 10.42 1.40
CA CYS A 413 -9.68 9.61 0.62
C CYS A 413 -9.34 8.31 1.36
N CYS A 414 -9.00 8.36 2.66
CA CYS A 414 -8.76 7.18 3.48
C CYS A 414 -10.00 6.28 3.59
N GLY A 415 -11.19 6.88 3.69
CA GLY A 415 -12.48 6.16 3.69
C GLY A 415 -12.67 5.31 2.44
N GLY A 416 -12.28 5.84 1.27
CA GLY A 416 -12.34 5.08 0.01
C GLY A 416 -11.18 4.10 -0.16
N ASN A 417 -9.96 4.53 0.18
CA ASN A 417 -8.72 3.82 -0.19
C ASN A 417 -8.41 2.62 0.72
N VAL A 418 -8.82 2.64 1.99
CA VAL A 418 -8.56 1.56 2.97
C VAL A 418 -9.00 0.18 2.50
N HIS A 419 -10.05 0.12 1.67
CA HIS A 419 -10.61 -1.12 1.14
C HIS A 419 -9.67 -1.86 0.18
N ARG A 420 -8.61 -1.20 -0.33
CA ARG A 420 -7.63 -1.79 -1.24
C ARG A 420 -6.54 -2.61 -0.52
N ILE A 421 -6.26 -2.34 0.76
CA ILE A 421 -5.10 -2.90 1.48
C ILE A 421 -5.05 -4.44 1.38
N PHE A 422 -6.11 -5.12 1.80
CA PHE A 422 -6.16 -6.58 1.90
C PHE A 422 -6.35 -7.30 0.56
N PRO A 423 -7.29 -6.88 -0.32
CA PRO A 423 -7.37 -7.52 -1.63
C PRO A 423 -6.09 -7.30 -2.46
N ASN A 424 -5.39 -6.16 -2.32
CA ASN A 424 -4.10 -5.96 -2.99
C ASN A 424 -3.03 -6.92 -2.47
N TYR A 425 -3.03 -7.26 -1.18
CA TYR A 425 -2.15 -8.29 -0.65
C TYR A 425 -2.42 -9.64 -1.33
N VAL A 426 -3.69 -10.07 -1.36
CA VAL A 426 -4.09 -11.39 -1.90
C VAL A 426 -3.73 -11.55 -3.38
N ILE A 427 -4.04 -10.55 -4.22
CA ILE A 427 -3.72 -10.62 -5.67
C ILE A 427 -2.20 -10.60 -5.94
N ARG A 428 -1.38 -10.27 -4.94
CA ARG A 428 0.08 -10.23 -5.00
C ARG A 428 0.74 -11.40 -4.27
N MET A 429 -0.01 -12.37 -3.74
CA MET A 429 0.55 -13.58 -3.12
C MET A 429 1.19 -14.51 -4.15
N TRP A 430 0.62 -14.55 -5.36
CA TRP A 430 1.10 -15.37 -6.45
C TRP A 430 1.24 -14.57 -7.74
N MET A 431 2.32 -14.81 -8.48
CA MET A 431 2.58 -14.19 -9.79
C MET A 431 3.11 -15.22 -10.78
N LYS A 432 3.00 -14.92 -12.07
CA LYS A 432 3.68 -15.67 -13.14
C LYS A 432 5.08 -15.11 -13.36
N ASP A 433 6.04 -15.98 -13.65
CA ASP A 433 7.34 -15.55 -14.18
C ASP A 433 7.32 -15.44 -15.71
N ALA A 434 8.32 -14.77 -16.28
CA ALA A 434 8.42 -14.56 -17.73
C ALA A 434 8.57 -15.87 -18.55
N SER A 435 8.91 -17.00 -17.90
CA SER A 435 9.05 -18.31 -18.53
C SER A 435 7.80 -19.20 -18.43
N GLY A 436 6.67 -18.65 -17.94
CA GLY A 436 5.43 -19.41 -17.75
C GLY A 436 5.41 -20.29 -16.49
N GLY A 437 6.34 -20.05 -15.56
CA GLY A 437 6.34 -20.58 -14.21
C GLY A 437 5.55 -19.72 -13.23
N LEU A 438 5.61 -20.09 -11.94
CA LEU A 438 4.91 -19.41 -10.85
C LEU A 438 5.87 -18.93 -9.77
N ALA A 439 5.53 -17.84 -9.10
CA ALA A 439 6.23 -17.32 -7.94
C ALA A 439 5.26 -17.11 -6.77
N ALA A 440 5.55 -17.73 -5.62
CA ALA A 440 4.95 -17.37 -4.33
C ALA A 440 5.69 -16.16 -3.77
N THR A 441 5.03 -15.00 -3.80
CA THR A 441 5.63 -13.68 -3.56
C THR A 441 5.32 -13.13 -2.17
N LEU A 442 4.14 -13.42 -1.61
CA LEU A 442 3.71 -13.04 -0.25
C LEU A 442 3.04 -14.25 0.41
N TYR A 443 3.02 -14.29 1.74
CA TYR A 443 2.62 -15.50 2.47
C TYR A 443 1.37 -15.37 3.33
N GLY A 444 0.51 -16.39 3.26
CA GLY A 444 -0.72 -16.50 4.04
C GLY A 444 -1.57 -17.69 3.58
N PRO A 445 -2.54 -18.14 4.40
CA PRO A 445 -3.42 -19.23 4.00
C PRO A 445 -4.20 -18.86 2.73
N SER A 446 -4.00 -19.61 1.64
CA SER A 446 -4.61 -19.31 0.34
C SER A 446 -4.69 -20.52 -0.60
N GLN A 447 -5.46 -20.36 -1.67
CA GLN A 447 -5.60 -21.31 -2.77
C GLN A 447 -5.44 -20.57 -4.10
N LEU A 448 -4.53 -21.04 -4.94
CA LEU A 448 -4.31 -20.57 -6.29
C LEU A 448 -4.93 -21.54 -7.30
N LYS A 449 -5.70 -21.04 -8.26
CA LYS A 449 -6.09 -21.79 -9.48
C LYS A 449 -5.55 -21.04 -10.70
N THR A 450 -4.75 -21.71 -11.52
CA THR A 450 -4.15 -21.12 -12.72
C THR A 450 -3.74 -22.19 -13.73
N GLU A 451 -3.20 -21.74 -14.85
CA GLU A 451 -2.50 -22.56 -15.84
C GLU A 451 -0.99 -22.30 -15.79
N VAL A 452 -0.19 -23.35 -16.05
CA VAL A 452 1.29 -23.30 -16.09
C VAL A 452 1.88 -23.95 -17.34
N GLY A 453 3.07 -23.49 -17.71
CA GLY A 453 3.83 -24.00 -18.85
C GLY A 453 3.23 -23.65 -20.22
N PRO A 454 3.95 -23.95 -21.32
CA PRO A 454 3.51 -23.61 -22.67
C PRO A 454 2.18 -24.27 -23.08
N ALA A 455 1.91 -25.47 -22.57
CA ALA A 455 0.71 -26.23 -22.83
C ALA A 455 -0.49 -25.82 -21.94
N LYS A 456 -0.35 -24.76 -21.13
CA LYS A 456 -1.40 -24.20 -20.25
C LYS A 456 -2.09 -25.27 -19.40
N HIS A 457 -1.30 -26.10 -18.72
CA HIS A 457 -1.86 -27.15 -17.87
C HIS A 457 -2.54 -26.54 -16.65
N PRO A 458 -3.81 -26.89 -16.35
CA PRO A 458 -4.48 -26.43 -15.15
C PRO A 458 -3.80 -27.01 -13.92
N ILE A 459 -3.60 -26.17 -12.91
CA ILE A 459 -3.03 -26.55 -11.63
C ILE A 459 -3.71 -25.77 -10.50
N GLU A 460 -3.80 -26.42 -9.36
CA GLU A 460 -4.25 -25.85 -8.11
C GLU A 460 -3.14 -25.95 -7.07
N ILE A 461 -2.87 -24.87 -6.35
CA ILE A 461 -1.84 -24.86 -5.30
C ILE A 461 -2.46 -24.33 -4.02
N HIS A 462 -2.41 -25.14 -2.96
CA HIS A 462 -2.84 -24.74 -1.63
C HIS A 462 -1.63 -24.29 -0.82
N GLU A 463 -1.68 -23.06 -0.34
CA GLU A 463 -0.74 -22.52 0.65
C GLU A 463 -1.36 -22.68 2.03
N GLN A 464 -0.97 -23.72 2.76
CA GLN A 464 -1.48 -24.05 4.08
C GLN A 464 -0.49 -23.57 5.14
N THR A 465 -0.87 -22.55 5.91
CA THR A 465 -0.02 -21.96 6.94
C THR A 465 -0.79 -21.12 7.95
N ASN A 466 -0.24 -20.99 9.16
CA ASN A 466 -0.62 -19.99 10.15
C ASN A 466 0.35 -18.78 10.15
N TYR A 467 1.21 -18.64 9.12
CA TYR A 467 2.02 -17.45 8.90
C TYR A 467 1.13 -16.18 8.94
N PRO A 468 1.56 -15.10 9.62
CA PRO A 468 2.89 -14.84 10.18
C PRO A 468 3.10 -15.30 11.64
N PHE A 469 2.18 -16.07 12.22
CA PHE A 469 2.26 -16.50 13.62
C PHE A 469 3.04 -17.81 13.82
N GLU A 470 3.24 -18.55 12.74
CA GLU A 470 4.04 -19.77 12.67
C GLU A 470 5.04 -19.68 11.51
N GLU A 471 6.01 -20.59 11.53
CA GLU A 471 7.20 -20.53 10.67
C GLU A 471 7.14 -21.46 9.47
N GLN A 472 6.16 -22.37 9.42
CA GLN A 472 6.03 -23.37 8.36
C GLN A 472 4.95 -22.98 7.36
N ILE A 473 5.26 -23.15 6.08
CA ILE A 473 4.30 -22.98 4.99
C ILE A 473 4.34 -24.24 4.14
N HIS A 474 3.18 -24.83 3.93
CA HIS A 474 3.02 -26.01 3.07
C HIS A 474 2.37 -25.61 1.76
N PHE A 475 3.04 -25.91 0.65
CA PHE A 475 2.52 -25.80 -0.70
C PHE A 475 2.12 -27.19 -1.17
N VAL A 476 0.83 -27.42 -1.37
CA VAL A 476 0.29 -28.68 -1.91
C VAL A 476 -0.07 -28.45 -3.36
N PHE A 477 0.56 -29.18 -4.27
CA PHE A 477 0.37 -29.06 -5.71
C PHE A 477 -0.64 -30.11 -6.17
N ASP A 478 -1.75 -29.68 -6.74
CA ASP A 478 -2.82 -30.54 -7.24
C ASP A 478 -3.05 -30.34 -8.74
N SER A 479 -3.24 -31.44 -9.46
CA SER A 479 -3.40 -31.50 -10.91
C SER A 479 -3.87 -32.89 -11.32
N ASP A 480 -4.45 -33.03 -12.52
CA ASP A 480 -4.93 -34.33 -13.01
C ASP A 480 -3.80 -35.30 -13.41
N LYS A 481 -2.60 -34.77 -13.66
CA LYS A 481 -1.43 -35.51 -14.13
C LYS A 481 -0.15 -34.76 -13.77
N PRO A 482 1.03 -35.40 -13.77
CA PRO A 482 2.29 -34.70 -13.52
C PRO A 482 2.52 -33.53 -14.48
N VAL A 483 2.97 -32.38 -13.95
CA VAL A 483 3.20 -31.15 -14.72
C VAL A 483 4.60 -30.60 -14.46
N SER A 484 5.37 -30.35 -15.52
CA SER A 484 6.71 -29.78 -15.45
C SER A 484 6.70 -28.26 -15.59
N PHE A 485 7.17 -27.53 -14.58
CA PHE A 485 7.31 -26.07 -14.62
C PHE A 485 8.33 -25.56 -13.57
N SER A 486 8.72 -24.29 -13.69
CA SER A 486 9.49 -23.59 -12.67
C SER A 486 8.57 -23.02 -11.61
N TRP A 487 8.90 -23.27 -10.35
CA TRP A 487 8.25 -22.62 -9.22
C TRP A 487 9.30 -21.89 -8.37
N SER A 488 9.05 -20.62 -8.08
CA SER A 488 9.88 -19.79 -7.23
C SER A 488 9.12 -19.44 -5.94
N PHE A 489 9.85 -19.30 -4.84
CA PHE A 489 9.29 -18.81 -3.57
C PHE A 489 10.26 -17.82 -2.93
N ARG A 490 9.72 -16.76 -2.34
CA ARG A 490 10.53 -15.72 -1.70
C ARG A 490 11.19 -16.25 -0.43
N ILE A 491 12.47 -16.01 -0.23
CA ILE A 491 13.09 -16.16 1.09
C ILE A 491 12.98 -14.81 1.78
N PRO A 492 12.21 -14.66 2.88
CA PRO A 492 12.09 -13.38 3.57
C PRO A 492 13.47 -12.87 4.03
N GLY A 493 13.75 -11.58 3.85
CA GLY A 493 15.07 -11.00 4.16
C GLY A 493 15.50 -11.13 5.64
N TRP A 494 14.55 -11.32 6.55
CA TRP A 494 14.82 -11.57 7.97
C TRP A 494 15.20 -13.03 8.29
N CYS A 495 14.97 -13.98 7.38
CA CYS A 495 15.21 -15.41 7.60
C CYS A 495 16.64 -15.82 7.17
N SER A 496 17.50 -16.13 8.14
CA SER A 496 18.90 -16.49 7.87
C SER A 496 19.15 -17.96 7.52
N THR A 497 18.26 -18.87 7.93
CA THR A 497 18.48 -20.32 7.87
C THR A 497 17.21 -21.06 7.44
N PRO A 498 16.72 -20.83 6.21
CA PRO A 498 15.54 -21.52 5.72
C PRO A 498 15.81 -23.02 5.56
N SER A 499 14.80 -23.85 5.79
CA SER A 499 14.85 -25.29 5.48
C SER A 499 13.69 -25.73 4.60
N PHE A 500 13.91 -26.79 3.83
CA PHE A 500 13.06 -27.16 2.70
C PHE A 500 12.85 -28.67 2.64
N PHE A 501 11.59 -29.08 2.43
CA PHE A 501 11.21 -30.48 2.43
C PHE A 501 10.27 -30.77 1.25
N LEU A 502 10.44 -31.94 0.65
CA LEU A 502 9.49 -32.51 -0.30
C LEU A 502 8.93 -33.80 0.29
N ASN A 503 7.61 -33.88 0.42
CA ASN A 503 6.92 -35.05 0.96
C ASN A 503 7.61 -35.52 2.26
N GLU A 504 7.84 -34.55 3.17
CA GLU A 504 8.49 -34.68 4.48
C GLU A 504 9.99 -35.02 4.47
N ARG A 505 10.60 -35.19 3.29
CA ARG A 505 12.03 -35.47 3.17
C ARG A 505 12.82 -34.17 2.96
N PRO A 506 13.89 -33.93 3.73
CA PRO A 506 14.72 -32.74 3.54
C PRO A 506 15.37 -32.77 2.16
N ILE A 507 15.36 -31.61 1.50
CA ILE A 507 16.04 -31.40 0.23
C ILE A 507 16.84 -30.10 0.29
N SER A 508 17.92 -30.00 -0.51
CA SER A 508 18.74 -28.80 -0.55
C SER A 508 17.93 -27.59 -1.01
N LEU A 509 18.21 -26.43 -0.42
CA LEU A 509 17.64 -25.17 -0.87
C LEU A 509 18.01 -24.94 -2.35
N PRO A 510 17.04 -24.65 -3.23
CA PRO A 510 17.34 -24.34 -4.63
C PRO A 510 18.17 -23.06 -4.77
N PRO A 511 18.84 -22.85 -5.92
CA PRO A 511 19.56 -21.61 -6.19
C PRO A 511 18.68 -20.37 -5.99
N MET A 512 19.23 -19.37 -5.30
CA MET A 512 18.56 -18.11 -5.03
C MET A 512 18.97 -17.04 -6.04
N HIS A 513 18.00 -16.26 -6.49
CA HIS A 513 18.22 -15.08 -7.31
C HIS A 513 17.29 -13.95 -6.83
N ASN A 514 17.84 -12.78 -6.51
CA ASN A 514 17.10 -11.62 -6.04
C ASN A 514 16.09 -11.93 -4.90
N GLY A 515 16.47 -12.80 -3.95
CA GLY A 515 15.60 -13.16 -2.82
C GLY A 515 14.55 -14.24 -3.12
N PHE A 516 14.57 -14.88 -4.29
CA PHE A 516 13.71 -16.02 -4.63
C PHE A 516 14.54 -17.29 -4.82
N ALA A 517 14.14 -18.39 -4.17
CA ALA A 517 14.66 -19.72 -4.49
C ALA A 517 13.82 -20.32 -5.63
N ARG A 518 14.47 -20.83 -6.68
CA ARG A 518 13.80 -21.36 -7.88
C ARG A 518 13.99 -22.87 -8.01
N LEU A 519 12.89 -23.61 -8.00
CA LEU A 519 12.84 -25.05 -8.22
C LEU A 519 12.25 -25.37 -9.61
N GLN A 520 13.02 -26.04 -10.46
CA GLN A 520 12.52 -26.63 -11.71
C GLN A 520 12.25 -28.11 -11.49
N ARG A 521 11.00 -28.55 -11.72
CA ARG A 521 10.57 -29.92 -11.42
C ARG A 521 9.34 -30.33 -12.25
N GLU A 522 9.16 -31.64 -12.41
CA GLU A 522 7.86 -32.28 -12.64
C GLU A 522 7.11 -32.49 -11.31
N PHE A 523 6.07 -31.70 -11.06
CA PHE A 523 5.21 -31.81 -9.88
C PHE A 523 4.15 -32.87 -10.12
N ARG A 524 3.99 -33.80 -9.17
CA ARG A 524 2.97 -34.85 -9.21
C ARG A 524 1.74 -34.44 -8.41
N PRO A 525 0.55 -35.00 -8.72
CA PRO A 525 -0.65 -34.76 -7.93
C PRO A 525 -0.41 -35.08 -6.45
N GLY A 526 -0.67 -34.10 -5.57
CA GLY A 526 -0.49 -34.22 -4.13
C GLY A 526 0.94 -34.00 -3.63
N ASP A 527 1.89 -33.62 -4.48
CA ASP A 527 3.24 -33.26 -4.01
C ASP A 527 3.13 -32.12 -2.99
N LYS A 528 3.75 -32.32 -1.83
CA LYS A 528 3.79 -31.35 -0.74
C LYS A 528 5.19 -30.83 -0.57
N ILE A 529 5.34 -29.52 -0.72
CA ILE A 529 6.56 -28.82 -0.39
C ILE A 529 6.36 -28.03 0.90
N THR A 530 7.24 -28.25 1.88
CA THR A 530 7.27 -27.45 3.10
C THR A 530 8.48 -26.54 3.08
N VAL A 531 8.25 -25.24 3.24
CA VAL A 531 9.29 -24.27 3.61
C VAL A 531 9.16 -23.96 5.08
N HIS A 532 10.29 -23.89 5.79
CA HIS A 532 10.35 -23.46 7.17
C HIS A 532 11.27 -22.24 7.25
N PHE A 533 10.74 -21.15 7.79
CA PHE A 533 11.42 -19.88 7.97
C PHE A 533 11.59 -19.57 9.46
N PRO A 534 12.67 -20.03 10.11
CA PRO A 534 12.91 -19.75 11.52
C PRO A 534 12.93 -18.24 11.80
N MET A 535 12.01 -17.78 12.66
CA MET A 535 11.90 -16.39 13.05
C MET A 535 12.87 -16.08 14.18
N LYS A 536 13.37 -14.84 14.22
CA LYS A 536 14.28 -14.35 15.26
C LYS A 536 13.71 -13.10 15.88
N THR A 537 13.85 -13.00 17.19
CA THR A 537 13.56 -11.77 17.93
C THR A 537 14.71 -10.79 17.77
N THR A 538 14.40 -9.56 17.39
CA THR A 538 15.37 -8.49 17.18
C THR A 538 14.91 -7.19 17.84
N LEU A 539 15.84 -6.25 18.02
CA LEU A 539 15.57 -4.92 18.52
C LEU A 539 15.95 -3.89 17.46
N SER A 540 15.03 -2.98 17.12
CA SER A 540 15.29 -1.85 16.23
C SER A 540 15.46 -0.56 17.04
N ARG A 541 16.31 0.36 16.55
CA ARG A 541 16.65 1.62 17.22
C ARG A 541 15.97 2.79 16.52
N TRP A 542 15.47 3.72 17.33
CA TRP A 542 14.67 4.86 16.88
C TRP A 542 15.17 6.14 17.57
N PRO A 543 14.82 7.34 17.04
CA PRO A 543 15.16 8.61 17.69
C PRO A 543 14.76 8.67 19.17
N ASP A 544 15.32 9.64 19.89
CA ASP A 544 15.02 9.91 21.30
C ASP A 544 15.27 8.72 22.24
N ASN A 545 16.30 7.91 21.94
CA ASN A 545 16.63 6.66 22.66
C ASN A 545 15.46 5.66 22.67
N GLY A 546 14.64 5.69 21.61
CA GLY A 546 13.58 4.75 21.35
C GLY A 546 14.10 3.41 20.85
N ALA A 547 13.39 2.34 21.18
CA ALA A 547 13.61 1.02 20.61
C ALA A 547 12.30 0.24 20.45
N GLY A 548 12.22 -0.58 19.42
CA GLY A 548 11.11 -1.51 19.19
C GLY A 548 11.59 -2.95 19.18
N ILE A 549 10.67 -3.88 19.40
CA ILE A 549 10.93 -5.32 19.40
C ILE A 549 10.20 -5.96 18.22
N GLU A 550 10.86 -6.87 17.52
CA GLU A 550 10.35 -7.49 16.30
C GLU A 550 10.61 -9.00 16.36
N HIS A 551 9.75 -9.81 15.74
CA HIS A 551 9.95 -11.25 15.58
C HIS A 551 9.48 -11.68 14.19
N GLY A 552 10.42 -12.03 13.31
CA GLY A 552 10.11 -12.27 11.89
C GLY A 552 9.52 -11.01 11.23
N PRO A 553 8.34 -11.08 10.58
CA PRO A 553 7.70 -9.91 9.95
C PRO A 553 6.87 -9.06 10.93
N LEU A 554 6.68 -9.51 12.18
CA LEU A 554 5.80 -8.88 13.17
C LEU A 554 6.57 -7.91 14.06
N VAL A 555 6.04 -6.70 14.19
CA VAL A 555 6.45 -5.72 15.20
C VAL A 555 5.62 -5.96 16.46
N TYR A 556 6.21 -5.83 17.65
CA TYR A 556 5.52 -6.06 18.92
C TYR A 556 5.25 -4.74 19.65
N SER A 557 4.06 -4.66 20.24
CA SER A 557 3.55 -3.49 20.95
C SER A 557 3.01 -3.90 22.32
N LEU A 558 3.07 -2.98 23.27
CA LEU A 558 2.33 -3.08 24.52
C LEU A 558 0.85 -2.82 24.21
N PRO A 559 -0.05 -3.81 24.36
CA PRO A 559 -1.47 -3.58 24.24
C PRO A 559 -1.96 -2.72 25.41
N ILE A 560 -2.77 -1.71 25.12
CA ILE A 560 -3.40 -0.88 26.13
C ILE A 560 -4.87 -1.28 26.20
N LYS A 561 -5.37 -1.68 27.38
CA LYS A 561 -6.80 -1.92 27.54
C LYS A 561 -7.55 -0.62 27.28
N GLU A 562 -8.64 -0.69 26.53
CA GLU A 562 -9.38 0.49 26.09
C GLU A 562 -10.75 0.62 26.77
N GLU A 563 -11.11 1.86 27.10
CA GLU A 563 -12.49 2.27 27.33
C GLU A 563 -13.04 2.90 26.05
N TRP A 564 -14.18 2.39 25.58
CA TRP A 564 -14.80 2.82 24.34
C TRP A 564 -16.08 3.61 24.60
N SER A 565 -16.25 4.72 23.86
CA SER A 565 -17.54 5.38 23.71
C SER A 565 -17.80 5.65 22.24
N SER A 566 -19.07 5.74 21.87
CA SER A 566 -19.50 5.95 20.49
C SER A 566 -20.38 7.19 20.37
N LEU A 567 -20.33 7.85 19.21
CA LEU A 567 -21.29 8.88 18.83
C LEU A 567 -21.75 8.68 17.38
N VAL A 568 -22.87 9.31 17.03
CA VAL A 568 -23.44 9.30 15.69
C VAL A 568 -23.57 10.73 15.22
N GLU A 569 -23.02 11.01 14.04
CA GLU A 569 -23.21 12.25 13.30
C GLU A 569 -23.84 11.89 11.95
N ALA A 570 -25.10 12.29 11.73
CA ALA A 570 -25.96 11.75 10.68
C ALA A 570 -25.42 11.91 9.24
N LYS A 571 -24.44 12.79 9.00
CA LYS A 571 -23.76 12.95 7.70
C LYS A 571 -22.64 11.90 7.49
N TRP A 572 -22.02 11.42 8.56
CA TRP A 572 -20.77 10.65 8.52
C TRP A 572 -20.90 9.23 9.04
N SER A 573 -21.90 8.95 9.88
CA SER A 573 -22.02 7.71 10.62
C SER A 573 -23.47 7.35 10.93
N THR A 574 -23.67 6.09 11.33
CA THR A 574 -24.97 5.54 11.75
C THR A 574 -24.84 4.82 13.07
N ALA A 575 -25.95 4.41 13.69
CA ALA A 575 -25.90 3.62 14.93
C ALA A 575 -25.17 2.27 14.75
N GLN A 576 -25.20 1.68 13.55
CA GLN A 576 -24.52 0.42 13.26
C GLN A 576 -23.02 0.61 12.98
N PHE A 577 -22.65 1.77 12.45
CA PHE A 577 -21.30 2.21 12.11
C PHE A 577 -21.04 3.58 12.75
N PRO A 578 -20.89 3.67 14.08
CA PRO A 578 -20.69 4.94 14.76
C PRO A 578 -19.23 5.37 14.69
N GLU A 579 -18.97 6.61 15.10
CA GLU A 579 -17.63 7.09 15.38
C GLU A 579 -17.23 6.73 16.82
N TRP A 580 -15.95 6.46 17.05
CA TRP A 580 -15.47 5.91 18.31
C TRP A 580 -14.43 6.80 18.99
N ASN A 581 -14.52 6.89 20.30
CA ASN A 581 -13.43 7.32 21.17
C ASN A 581 -12.87 6.10 21.89
N ALA A 582 -11.55 5.97 21.91
CA ALA A 582 -10.80 5.02 22.73
C ALA A 582 -9.88 5.76 23.69
N THR A 583 -10.02 5.50 24.99
CA THR A 583 -9.14 6.03 26.04
C THR A 583 -8.43 4.90 26.80
N PRO A 584 -7.23 5.13 27.32
CA PRO A 584 -6.45 4.09 27.98
C PRO A 584 -7.02 3.74 29.36
N ALA A 585 -7.28 2.45 29.59
CA ALA A 585 -7.79 1.85 30.83
C ALA A 585 -6.77 0.91 31.51
N SER A 586 -5.55 0.82 30.98
CA SER A 586 -4.42 0.16 31.63
C SER A 586 -3.15 1.03 31.61
N PRO A 587 -2.18 0.77 32.50
CA PRO A 587 -0.87 1.40 32.41
C PRO A 587 -0.20 1.11 31.07
N TRP A 588 0.41 2.13 30.46
CA TRP A 588 1.11 2.06 29.18
C TRP A 588 2.53 2.61 29.26
N ASN A 589 2.85 3.28 30.37
CA ASN A 589 4.07 4.02 30.61
C ASN A 589 5.24 3.12 31.00
N TYR A 590 5.65 2.21 30.12
CA TYR A 590 6.74 1.26 30.36
C TYR A 590 7.96 1.53 29.46
N GLY A 591 9.16 1.30 30.00
CA GLY A 591 10.43 1.32 29.24
C GLY A 591 11.13 -0.02 29.26
N LEU A 592 11.92 -0.28 28.21
CA LEU A 592 12.72 -1.50 28.06
C LEU A 592 13.92 -1.47 29.02
N LEU A 593 14.13 -2.56 29.77
CA LEU A 593 15.18 -2.65 30.79
C LEU A 593 16.49 -3.23 30.22
N GLY A 594 17.56 -2.42 30.20
CA GLY A 594 18.91 -2.89 29.92
C GLY A 594 19.41 -2.66 28.48
N ASP A 595 20.51 -3.34 28.15
CA ASP A 595 21.06 -3.37 26.80
C ASP A 595 20.35 -4.38 25.89
N GLU A 596 20.67 -4.34 24.61
CA GLU A 596 20.07 -5.21 23.60
C GLU A 596 20.31 -6.70 23.90
N ALA A 597 21.52 -7.06 24.33
CA ALA A 597 21.88 -8.44 24.64
C ALA A 597 21.03 -8.99 25.80
N ARG A 598 20.82 -8.18 26.84
CA ARG A 598 19.94 -8.55 27.95
C ARG A 598 18.48 -8.63 27.53
N ILE A 599 17.97 -7.61 26.82
CA ILE A 599 16.57 -7.57 26.38
C ILE A 599 16.23 -8.82 25.57
N LEU A 600 17.10 -9.20 24.63
CA LEU A 600 16.89 -10.36 23.77
C LEU A 600 17.06 -11.69 24.50
N SER A 601 17.96 -11.78 25.48
CA SER A 601 18.17 -13.03 26.24
C SER A 601 17.07 -13.31 27.28
N GLU A 602 16.42 -12.25 27.79
CA GLU A 602 15.31 -12.35 28.75
C GLU A 602 13.93 -12.43 28.05
N ALA A 603 13.86 -12.15 26.75
CA ALA A 603 12.63 -12.22 25.96
C ALA A 603 12.15 -13.67 25.77
N GLN A 604 10.91 -13.93 26.17
CA GLN A 604 10.24 -15.21 26.01
C GLN A 604 9.11 -15.07 25.00
N LEU A 605 8.96 -16.05 24.11
CA LEU A 605 7.92 -16.06 23.08
C LEU A 605 6.93 -17.21 23.30
N PRO A 606 6.09 -17.17 24.36
CA PRO A 606 5.07 -18.19 24.53
C PRO A 606 4.08 -18.16 23.36
N ARG A 607 3.66 -19.36 22.95
CA ARG A 607 2.66 -19.57 21.90
C ARG A 607 1.49 -20.35 22.50
N LYS A 608 0.27 -19.93 22.19
CA LYS A 608 -0.95 -20.72 22.41
C LYS A 608 -1.45 -21.26 21.06
N ARG A 609 -2.51 -22.08 21.12
CA ARG A 609 -3.16 -22.60 19.91
C ARG A 609 -3.65 -21.44 19.05
N MET A 610 -3.48 -21.58 17.73
CA MET A 610 -4.03 -20.68 16.73
C MET A 610 -5.55 -20.50 16.93
N THR A 611 -5.99 -19.25 16.93
CA THR A 611 -7.40 -18.86 17.02
C THR A 611 -7.96 -18.62 15.61
N GLU A 612 -9.28 -18.57 15.48
CA GLU A 612 -9.91 -18.28 14.20
C GLU A 612 -9.58 -16.86 13.71
N ASP A 613 -9.62 -15.89 14.62
CA ASP A 613 -9.23 -14.49 14.40
C ASP A 613 -7.99 -14.11 15.25
N PRO A 614 -6.78 -14.38 14.75
CA PRO A 614 -5.53 -14.13 15.47
C PRO A 614 -5.21 -12.63 15.62
N TRP A 615 -5.91 -11.75 14.90
CA TRP A 615 -5.73 -10.30 15.04
C TRP A 615 -6.63 -9.69 16.11
N ALA A 616 -7.69 -10.41 16.52
CA ALA A 616 -8.47 -10.10 17.70
C ALA A 616 -7.96 -10.84 18.95
N ASP A 617 -7.49 -12.07 18.78
CA ASP A 617 -6.92 -12.88 19.86
C ASP A 617 -5.59 -13.55 19.44
N SER A 618 -4.49 -12.82 19.61
CA SER A 618 -3.16 -13.24 19.13
C SER A 618 -2.68 -14.56 19.74
N PRO A 619 -2.24 -15.54 18.93
CA PRO A 619 -1.70 -16.80 19.41
C PRO A 619 -0.26 -16.68 19.95
N VAL A 620 0.41 -15.56 19.69
CA VAL A 620 1.78 -15.28 20.12
C VAL A 620 1.83 -14.03 20.99
N SER A 621 2.71 -14.06 21.98
CA SER A 621 3.09 -12.88 22.75
C SER A 621 4.59 -12.90 23.01
N LEU A 622 5.16 -11.75 23.33
CA LEU A 622 6.55 -11.61 23.74
C LEU A 622 6.58 -11.05 25.15
N ILE A 623 7.08 -11.84 26.09
CA ILE A 623 7.16 -11.50 27.50
C ILE A 623 8.60 -11.11 27.84
N LEU A 624 8.79 -9.94 28.42
CA LEU A 624 10.08 -9.44 28.83
C LEU A 624 9.97 -8.51 30.05
N PRO A 625 11.04 -8.35 30.84
CA PRO A 625 11.04 -7.43 31.96
C PRO A 625 11.10 -5.96 31.50
N MET A 626 10.16 -5.16 32.01
CA MET A 626 10.09 -3.73 31.76
C MET A 626 9.85 -2.98 33.07
N LYS A 627 10.17 -1.69 33.11
CA LYS A 627 9.86 -0.85 34.27
C LYS A 627 8.85 0.23 33.91
N LYS A 628 7.90 0.46 34.81
CA LYS A 628 6.95 1.57 34.72
C LYS A 628 7.67 2.90 35.00
N ILE A 629 7.36 3.94 34.22
CA ILE A 629 7.94 5.29 34.29
C ILE A 629 6.92 6.24 34.94
N LYS A 630 7.18 6.69 36.17
CA LYS A 630 6.17 7.36 37.02
C LYS A 630 5.59 8.65 36.42
N GLU A 631 6.42 9.47 35.78
CA GLU A 631 6.05 10.80 35.28
C GLU A 631 5.74 10.84 33.77
N TRP A 632 5.61 9.69 33.13
CA TRP A 632 5.21 9.63 31.71
C TRP A 632 3.69 9.48 31.61
N GLY A 633 3.02 10.63 31.45
CA GLY A 633 1.57 10.74 31.28
C GLY A 633 1.18 11.30 29.91
N LEU A 634 -0.12 11.31 29.61
CA LEU A 634 -0.64 11.91 28.38
C LEU A 634 -0.26 13.39 28.31
N ALA A 635 0.07 13.88 27.12
CA ALA A 635 0.28 15.30 26.90
C ALA A 635 -1.08 16.02 27.02
N ILE A 636 -1.09 17.21 27.63
CA ILE A 636 -2.30 18.01 27.86
C ILE A 636 -2.19 19.28 27.02
N ALA A 637 -3.27 19.67 26.35
CA ALA A 637 -3.30 20.90 25.58
C ALA A 637 -3.05 22.12 26.49
N PRO A 638 -2.19 23.08 26.11
CA PRO A 638 -1.93 24.25 26.94
C PRO A 638 -3.16 25.11 27.27
N LYS A 639 -4.20 25.04 26.41
CA LYS A 639 -5.40 25.87 26.50
C LYS A 639 -6.65 25.11 26.95
N ASP A 640 -6.62 23.78 27.00
CA ASP A 640 -7.75 22.96 27.41
C ASP A 640 -7.25 21.72 28.19
N PRO A 641 -7.40 21.70 29.53
CA PRO A 641 -6.94 20.57 30.34
C PRO A 641 -7.68 19.25 30.06
N ASN A 642 -8.83 19.30 29.38
CA ASN A 642 -9.59 18.11 28.99
C ASN A 642 -9.11 17.52 27.67
N GLN A 643 -8.38 18.29 26.87
CA GLN A 643 -7.83 17.80 25.60
C GLN A 643 -6.46 17.16 25.83
N LYS A 644 -6.35 15.89 25.45
CA LYS A 644 -5.17 15.05 25.68
C LYS A 644 -4.62 14.51 24.37
N PHE A 645 -3.33 14.23 24.37
CA PHE A 645 -2.58 13.75 23.22
C PHE A 645 -1.62 12.64 23.61
N THR A 646 -1.23 11.83 22.63
CA THR A 646 -0.10 10.92 22.78
C THR A 646 1.15 11.77 23.07
N PRO A 647 1.90 11.50 24.16
CA PRO A 647 3.10 12.25 24.49
C PRO A 647 4.31 11.78 23.67
N PRO A 648 5.35 12.61 23.51
CA PRO A 648 6.65 12.12 23.03
C PRO A 648 7.28 11.12 24.02
N LEU A 649 8.37 10.48 23.61
CA LEU A 649 9.17 9.68 24.53
C LEU A 649 9.72 10.55 25.67
N PRO A 650 9.77 10.04 26.92
CA PRO A 650 10.25 10.81 28.05
C PRO A 650 11.76 11.00 27.96
N LYS A 651 12.24 12.19 28.32
CA LYS A 651 13.68 12.42 28.58
C LYS A 651 14.02 11.79 29.93
N ILE A 652 14.48 10.55 29.92
CA ILE A 652 14.79 9.77 31.12
C ILE A 652 16.13 10.24 31.71
N MET A 653 16.16 10.62 33.00
CA MET A 653 17.40 11.13 33.64
C MET A 653 17.77 10.52 35.00
N ALA A 654 16.87 9.82 35.72
CA ALA A 654 17.19 9.29 37.06
C ALA A 654 16.52 7.94 37.35
N GLU A 655 17.17 7.07 38.13
CA GLU A 655 16.64 5.76 38.53
C GLU A 655 15.35 5.84 39.37
N SER A 656 15.17 6.92 40.15
CA SER A 656 13.96 7.17 40.94
C SER A 656 12.69 7.31 40.11
N ALA A 657 12.83 7.60 38.80
CA ALA A 657 11.73 7.73 37.85
C ALA A 657 11.03 6.39 37.56
N PHE A 658 11.59 5.26 37.99
CA PHE A 658 11.07 3.94 37.69
C PHE A 658 10.44 3.24 38.89
N ALA A 659 9.46 2.37 38.60
CA ALA A 659 9.00 1.34 39.53
C ALA A 659 9.84 0.06 39.40
N ASP A 660 9.49 -0.95 40.18
CA ASP A 660 10.09 -2.28 40.09
C ASP A 660 9.85 -2.93 38.72
N ALA A 661 10.77 -3.81 38.33
CA ALA A 661 10.66 -4.54 37.08
C ALA A 661 9.46 -5.51 37.13
N GLN A 662 8.73 -5.57 36.03
CA GLN A 662 7.57 -6.45 35.86
C GLN A 662 7.70 -7.18 34.53
N GLN A 663 7.24 -8.44 34.49
CA GLN A 663 7.11 -9.16 33.23
C GLN A 663 5.91 -8.61 32.46
N ILE A 664 6.17 -8.03 31.29
CA ILE A 664 5.15 -7.41 30.46
C ILE A 664 5.00 -8.22 29.18
N ALA A 665 3.76 -8.57 28.84
CA ALA A 665 3.43 -9.24 27.59
C ALA A 665 3.14 -8.21 26.49
N LEU A 666 3.95 -8.23 25.45
CA LEU A 666 3.72 -7.53 24.20
C LEU A 666 2.97 -8.45 23.23
N VAL A 667 2.17 -7.87 22.34
CA VAL A 667 1.45 -8.58 21.27
C VAL A 667 1.84 -7.98 19.92
N PRO A 668 1.60 -8.67 18.78
CA PRO A 668 1.81 -8.09 17.47
C PRO A 668 1.10 -6.74 17.31
N TYR A 669 1.75 -5.75 16.71
CA TYR A 669 1.25 -4.39 16.47
C TYR A 669 -0.13 -4.40 15.81
N GLY A 670 -0.30 -5.27 14.81
CA GLY A 670 -1.56 -5.44 14.09
C GLY A 670 -2.71 -5.95 14.98
N ALA A 671 -2.44 -6.48 16.18
CA ALA A 671 -3.46 -6.96 17.11
C ALA A 671 -3.99 -5.89 18.09
N THR A 672 -3.46 -4.66 18.06
CA THR A 672 -3.87 -3.59 19.00
C THR A 672 -4.78 -2.54 18.35
N HIS A 673 -5.48 -1.75 19.19
CA HIS A 673 -6.06 -0.45 18.80
C HIS A 673 -5.28 0.70 19.42
N LEU A 674 -5.07 0.67 20.74
CA LEU A 674 -4.17 1.57 21.46
C LEU A 674 -2.88 0.83 21.86
N ARG A 675 -1.74 1.51 21.80
CA ARG A 675 -0.43 0.85 21.78
C ARG A 675 0.74 1.75 22.16
N VAL A 676 1.78 1.10 22.67
CA VAL A 676 3.16 1.62 22.67
C VAL A 676 4.03 0.62 21.93
N THR A 677 4.76 1.07 20.93
CA THR A 677 5.56 0.21 20.03
C THR A 677 7.03 0.60 20.04
N VAL A 678 7.31 1.91 20.08
CA VAL A 678 8.64 2.43 20.32
C VAL A 678 8.73 2.80 21.80
N PHE A 679 9.57 2.08 22.53
CA PHE A 679 9.75 2.23 23.96
C PHE A 679 11.02 3.03 24.26
N PRO A 680 11.01 3.86 25.31
CA PRO A 680 12.25 4.45 25.79
C PRO A 680 13.12 3.35 26.43
N ARG A 681 14.43 3.38 26.18
CA ARG A 681 15.37 2.45 26.80
C ARG A 681 15.85 2.95 28.17
N ILE A 682 15.81 2.06 29.15
CA ILE A 682 16.28 2.29 30.52
C ILE A 682 17.68 1.68 30.64
N ALA A 683 18.70 2.53 30.66
CA ALA A 683 20.08 2.07 30.87
C ALA A 683 20.22 1.49 32.28
N THR A 684 20.85 0.32 32.39
CA THR A 684 21.31 -0.21 33.66
C THR A 684 22.77 0.19 33.84
N ASN A 685 23.04 1.34 34.48
CA ASN A 685 24.33 1.69 35.10
C ASN A 685 24.25 3.01 35.90
N LEU A 686 24.01 2.92 37.21
CA LEU A 686 24.62 3.81 38.22
C LEU A 686 25.34 2.95 39.29
N SER A 687 26.13 1.95 38.87
CA SER A 687 27.20 1.48 39.76
C SER A 687 28.32 2.51 39.69
N SER A 688 28.39 3.34 40.73
CA SER A 688 29.58 4.11 41.09
C SER A 688 30.85 3.26 40.89
N ARG A 689 31.60 3.53 39.83
CA ARG A 689 33.04 3.27 39.87
C ARG A 689 33.58 4.30 40.85
N GLY A 690 33.94 3.82 42.04
CA GLY A 690 34.60 4.60 43.08
C GLY A 690 35.98 5.07 42.69
#